data_AF-A0A1W9HVX4-F1
#
_entry.id   AF-A0A1W9HVX4-F1
#
_cell.length_a   1.000
_cell.length_b   1.000
_cell.length_c   1.000
_cell.angle_alpha   90.00
_cell.angle_beta   90.00
_cell.angle_gamma   90.00
#
_symmetry.space_group_name_H-M   'P 1'
#
loop_
_entity.id
_entity.type
_entity.pdbx_description
1 polymer ?
#
loop_
_entity_poly.entity_id
_entity_poly.type
_entity_poly.pdbx_seq_one_letter_code
_entity_poly.pdbx_strand_id
1 'polypeptide(L)'
;MIKKNLTILLSLTLISTLMSACGAKRPMEVVVKNDQEKVSTVSTTEDFIYLISVSDADSLAEASRPHWMSSSKLVRFAFNKTSLEVKQVVDDPRFKNNPTNEKSILSIPVVYKNYRCKQNDFKECTNKEESEEDSTWDKREYFLPDYERLQITEVSFLPLALDQITEGCFSQTSQKLISSELKPESLNIEIERTYSVKDISCAKSVLVGTLEELLASLSFKVRYHISIVKAAALTDSRYQEVIYPQGDQSMFGFFTTDSSRLDIDNRPSADKVITKLDRWSPNRKEIVYYLNDAFEGAEFAKIKSQTYKVADAVNAAFKEAGTSVDFKVKPAPKGMSGEDLRNSMIIMVPEAMDSGLLGYGPHASNPKTGEIVHGRVVMYLGNMKQFIHRTWDEIVLSQVNQKVPKAVPSGDTGSNSSETVSGPTQSVSFAGELLDLHPVTSTKKNAIVDSKSSFKLPDGVVVSSPVAAVNALTKFMKSTNSSKKALAGLEIDKGIVADDIDDYARKHLSDLEYYSNNNYYPADYFGFENAILSAFKGKIPENLLKTWSQMTESERAQVIDLVLPVAWTVTLIHEIGHTLGLRHNFSGSEDKDNFYSKEELKGHGIDHDIHISSVMEYPFEDIGALPIMGKYDVAALRFGYARKALLADGKTLVSIGEKGIKAKQEELEKELEKLPQDQQTSEAQKKYSLKSYDYCTDEHVDANPGCKRFDTGTNLKEIAQHQINIYDRYYKYRNFRYGRRFFNVEGDGAYLSRMMGSFRDMRLFFERYEAIKESIPNDELWEKDPNLSPQTKEYLKGLKEGINLIANHMMSVMVQPEPICLYRAKGDKQVRSYPLIWIQNRYANPFRSQYNPSVYSCLRDLRSNEQIQWVGQFGRYINSRKDPTTENPFVDEIDVRGIAIDKALASHFLMTRYLGNLSSDSTTGNFFDIPEQRERLKELYMAIILDEVPVKVSAALTDGSTVEIKEVMSMWWMNLFKPSASGRVNHVLGIHGETPFAEILLRQIDRYAGNIRDPEGSLELLREFQVTRNLNTEDIKARTHKKIAAADGNIFYIFPENTLAERIYERWEIATVLEPNPFEIQATLAEAFSKKTPREELSANLQKLVKDVLKVTDEKLAAALLKNGLETFDYLAKRGDGAKVMANVMTGLQKSKNFYEGLINALPDSRGGGRHAINANISIQVRGK
;
A
#
# COMPACT_ATOMS: atom_id res chain seq x y z
N MET A 1 27.85 96.98 63.40
CA MET A 1 26.53 96.42 63.05
C MET A 1 26.64 95.14 62.18
N ILE A 2 27.49 94.15 62.52
CA ILE A 2 27.81 93.04 61.59
C ILE A 2 27.30 91.65 62.05
N LYS A 3 26.98 91.45 63.34
CA LYS A 3 26.48 90.16 63.86
C LYS A 3 24.96 89.92 63.78
N LYS A 4 24.14 90.90 63.36
CA LYS A 4 22.67 90.73 63.26
C LYS A 4 22.16 90.35 61.86
N ASN A 5 22.93 90.66 60.80
CA ASN A 5 22.49 90.38 59.42
C ASN A 5 22.91 88.99 58.92
N LEU A 6 23.99 88.41 59.46
CA LEU A 6 24.48 87.10 59.00
C LEU A 6 23.51 85.96 59.36
N THR A 7 22.91 86.00 60.56
CA THR A 7 21.91 85.01 61.00
C THR A 7 20.61 85.08 60.19
N ILE A 8 20.23 86.29 59.74
CA ILE A 8 19.05 86.51 58.88
C ILE A 8 19.33 86.05 57.44
N LEU A 9 20.54 86.28 56.92
CA LEU A 9 20.92 85.80 55.59
C LEU A 9 21.01 84.27 55.54
N LEU A 10 21.57 83.63 56.57
CA LEU A 10 21.65 82.17 56.68
C LEU A 10 20.27 81.52 56.85
N SER A 11 19.34 82.11 57.62
CA SER A 11 17.99 81.57 57.72
C SER A 11 17.17 81.77 56.44
N LEU A 12 17.29 82.93 55.76
CA LEU A 12 16.65 83.15 54.45
C LEU A 12 17.21 82.25 53.35
N THR A 13 18.53 82.03 53.30
CA THR A 13 19.11 81.08 52.33
C THR A 13 18.71 79.64 52.65
N LEU A 14 18.73 79.22 53.93
CA LEU A 14 18.30 77.87 54.32
C LEU A 14 16.82 77.62 53.98
N ILE A 15 15.94 78.60 54.25
CA ILE A 15 14.51 78.54 53.87
C ILE A 15 14.35 78.54 52.35
N SER A 16 15.12 79.34 51.60
CA SER A 16 15.06 79.31 50.13
C SER A 16 15.52 77.97 49.55
N THR A 17 16.57 77.35 50.10
CA THR A 17 17.03 76.02 49.68
C THR A 17 16.06 74.92 50.08
N LEU A 18 15.39 75.03 51.24
CA LEU A 18 14.34 74.11 51.68
C LEU A 18 13.09 74.24 50.79
N MET A 19 12.71 75.45 50.38
CA MET A 19 11.58 75.65 49.46
C MET A 19 11.91 75.24 48.01
N SER A 20 13.14 75.41 47.52
CA SER A 20 13.54 74.83 46.23
C SER A 20 13.68 73.31 46.28
N ALA A 21 14.05 72.72 47.42
CA ALA A 21 14.10 71.27 47.60
C ALA A 21 12.70 70.61 47.66
N CYS A 22 11.67 71.34 48.09
CA CYS A 22 10.27 70.90 48.01
C CYS A 22 9.64 71.04 46.61
N GLY A 23 10.31 71.71 45.67
CA GLY A 23 9.83 71.90 44.29
C GLY A 23 10.15 70.74 43.33
N ALA A 24 11.04 69.81 43.72
CA ALA A 24 11.33 68.63 42.94
C ALA A 24 10.20 67.60 43.09
N LYS A 25 9.45 67.33 42.01
CA LYS A 25 8.52 66.19 41.96
C LYS A 25 9.28 64.93 42.34
N ARG A 26 8.90 64.29 43.45
CA ARG A 26 9.45 62.98 43.81
C ARG A 26 9.16 62.01 42.66
N PRO A 27 10.14 61.20 42.21
CA PRO A 27 9.87 60.19 41.20
C PRO A 27 8.79 59.24 41.73
N MET A 28 7.85 58.87 40.87
CA MET A 28 6.74 58.02 41.24
C MET A 28 7.25 56.64 41.68
N GLU A 29 6.74 56.13 42.79
CA GLU A 29 6.97 54.75 43.22
C GLU A 29 6.07 53.83 42.38
N VAL A 30 6.58 53.38 41.24
CA VAL A 30 5.89 52.55 40.23
C VAL A 30 5.78 51.10 40.72
N VAL A 31 4.66 50.42 40.44
CA VAL A 31 4.51 48.99 40.73
C VAL A 31 5.37 48.20 39.74
N VAL A 32 6.03 47.14 40.21
CA VAL A 32 6.81 46.24 39.33
C VAL A 32 5.83 45.43 38.45
N LYS A 33 5.85 45.68 37.14
CA LYS A 33 4.92 45.10 36.14
C LYS A 33 5.51 43.86 35.46
N ASN A 34 5.98 42.91 36.27
CA ASN A 34 6.46 41.63 35.74
C ASN A 34 5.30 40.86 35.10
N ASP A 35 5.60 40.18 33.99
CA ASP A 35 4.73 39.21 33.31
C ASP A 35 3.37 39.78 32.84
N GLN A 36 3.34 41.07 32.44
CA GLN A 36 2.14 41.73 31.90
C GLN A 36 2.40 42.33 30.51
N GLU A 37 1.43 42.15 29.63
CA GLU A 37 1.45 42.64 28.25
C GLU A 37 0.51 43.83 28.07
N LYS A 38 0.83 44.72 27.12
CA LYS A 38 -0.09 45.81 26.75
C LYS A 38 -1.15 45.29 25.78
N VAL A 39 -2.40 45.68 26.01
CA VAL A 39 -3.52 45.36 25.09
C VAL A 39 -3.21 45.88 23.67
N SER A 40 -2.56 47.04 23.54
CA SER A 40 -2.14 47.61 22.26
C SER A 40 -0.96 46.90 21.57
N THR A 41 -0.31 45.91 22.20
CA THR A 41 0.64 45.01 21.52
C THR A 41 -0.10 44.10 20.54
N VAL A 42 -1.36 43.75 20.79
CA VAL A 42 -2.12 42.79 19.98
C VAL A 42 -3.07 43.52 19.03
N SER A 43 -2.83 43.38 17.72
CA SER A 43 -3.70 43.93 16.68
C SER A 43 -4.96 43.08 16.51
N THR A 44 -6.14 43.68 16.65
CA THR A 44 -7.45 43.01 16.49
C THR A 44 -8.11 43.27 15.13
N THR A 45 -7.52 44.15 14.31
CA THR A 45 -8.06 44.55 13.00
C THR A 45 -7.31 43.95 11.81
N GLU A 46 -6.06 43.52 12.03
CA GLU A 46 -5.19 42.99 10.98
C GLU A 46 -5.29 41.46 10.88
N ASP A 47 -5.09 40.92 9.68
CA ASP A 47 -5.12 39.48 9.43
C ASP A 47 -3.76 38.85 9.76
N PHE A 48 -3.78 37.72 10.46
CA PHE A 48 -2.62 36.89 10.81
C PHE A 48 -2.75 35.51 10.16
N ILE A 49 -1.62 34.86 9.88
CA ILE A 49 -1.55 33.45 9.52
C ILE A 49 -1.23 32.67 10.81
N TYR A 50 -2.06 31.67 11.09
CA TYR A 50 -1.94 30.72 12.20
C TYR A 50 -1.46 29.37 11.66
N LEU A 51 -0.54 28.76 12.39
CA LEU A 51 -0.08 27.38 12.19
C LEU A 51 0.13 26.72 13.56
N ILE A 52 -0.33 25.47 13.71
CA ILE A 52 0.08 24.61 14.83
C ILE A 52 0.93 23.46 14.32
N SER A 53 2.07 23.25 14.97
CA SER A 53 3.00 22.16 14.67
C SER A 53 3.23 21.30 15.91
N VAL A 54 3.59 20.04 15.71
CA VAL A 54 4.32 19.26 16.72
C VAL A 54 5.77 19.72 16.65
N SER A 55 6.36 20.23 17.74
CA SER A 55 7.80 20.55 17.77
C SER A 55 8.65 19.32 18.11
N ASP A 56 8.13 18.45 18.99
CA ASP A 56 8.84 17.31 19.54
C ASP A 56 7.82 16.22 19.96
N ALA A 57 8.20 14.96 19.92
CA ALA A 57 7.37 13.82 20.31
C ALA A 57 8.25 12.66 20.80
N ASP A 58 7.75 11.92 21.78
CA ASP A 58 8.40 10.71 22.28
C ASP A 58 8.72 9.73 21.13
N SER A 59 9.89 9.09 21.15
CA SER A 59 10.31 8.15 20.10
C SER A 59 9.38 6.93 19.98
N LEU A 60 8.71 6.57 21.07
CA LEU A 60 7.70 5.50 21.16
C LEU A 60 6.26 5.99 20.89
N ALA A 61 6.04 7.30 20.69
CA ALA A 61 4.72 7.84 20.37
C ALA A 61 4.38 7.59 18.89
N GLU A 62 4.08 6.36 18.51
CA GLU A 62 3.65 5.99 17.15
C GLU A 62 2.51 6.89 16.62
N ALA A 63 1.66 7.38 17.53
CA ALA A 63 0.54 8.28 17.27
C ALA A 63 0.94 9.75 17.01
N SER A 64 2.23 10.12 16.95
CA SER A 64 2.66 11.48 16.59
C SER A 64 4.10 11.48 16.03
N ARG A 65 4.52 12.57 15.39
CA ARG A 65 5.90 12.72 14.88
C ARG A 65 6.39 14.17 15.09
N PRO A 66 7.66 14.40 15.46
CA PRO A 66 8.26 15.73 15.53
C PRO A 66 8.16 16.45 14.20
N HIS A 67 8.07 17.77 14.28
CA HIS A 67 8.02 18.70 13.14
C HIS A 67 6.81 18.54 12.19
N TRP A 68 5.82 17.72 12.53
CA TRP A 68 4.52 17.69 11.81
C TRP A 68 3.74 19.00 11.97
N MET A 69 2.90 19.36 10.98
CA MET A 69 2.15 20.62 11.00
C MET A 69 0.72 20.50 10.47
N SER A 70 -0.18 21.35 10.96
CA SER A 70 -1.52 21.51 10.39
C SER A 70 -1.48 22.28 9.06
N SER A 71 -2.61 22.34 8.35
CA SER A 71 -2.82 23.40 7.36
C SER A 71 -2.80 24.78 8.04
N SER A 72 -2.40 25.82 7.31
CA SER A 72 -2.47 27.21 7.74
C SER A 72 -3.90 27.75 7.77
N LYS A 73 -4.16 28.70 8.67
CA LYS A 73 -5.46 29.41 8.76
C LYS A 73 -5.26 30.90 8.83
N LEU A 74 -6.18 31.66 8.25
CA LEU A 74 -6.21 33.11 8.40
C LEU A 74 -7.06 33.50 9.62
N VAL A 75 -6.52 34.31 10.52
CA VAL A 75 -7.11 34.59 11.83
C VAL A 75 -7.01 36.06 12.23
N ARG A 76 -7.79 36.45 13.23
CA ARG A 76 -7.63 37.71 13.98
C ARG A 76 -7.70 37.45 15.48
N PHE A 77 -7.06 38.34 16.25
CA PHE A 77 -7.21 38.38 17.69
C PHE A 77 -8.49 39.13 18.10
N ALA A 78 -9.14 38.65 19.16
CA ALA A 78 -10.30 39.30 19.77
C ALA A 78 -10.19 39.22 21.30
N PHE A 79 -10.25 40.37 21.97
CA PHE A 79 -10.30 40.41 23.43
C PHE A 79 -11.74 40.25 23.95
N ASN A 80 -11.91 39.38 24.94
CA ASN A 80 -13.14 39.10 25.68
C ASN A 80 -12.87 39.30 27.18
N LYS A 81 -13.91 39.44 28.01
CA LYS A 81 -13.83 39.76 29.45
C LYS A 81 -12.88 38.84 30.26
N THR A 82 -12.63 37.62 29.80
CA THR A 82 -11.83 36.60 30.48
C THR A 82 -10.73 35.95 29.61
N SER A 83 -10.63 36.32 28.33
CA SER A 83 -9.75 35.64 27.38
C SER A 83 -9.31 36.53 26.22
N LEU A 84 -8.14 36.19 25.67
CA LEU A 84 -7.71 36.55 24.32
C LEU A 84 -8.07 35.38 23.40
N GLU A 85 -9.02 35.60 22.50
CA GLU A 85 -9.46 34.62 21.51
C GLU A 85 -8.73 34.84 20.18
N VAL A 86 -8.43 33.76 19.48
CA VAL A 86 -7.98 33.75 18.08
C VAL A 86 -9.11 33.18 17.25
N LYS A 87 -9.64 33.99 16.34
CA LYS A 87 -10.81 33.65 15.53
C LYS A 87 -10.43 33.51 14.06
N GLN A 88 -10.94 32.46 13.41
CA GLN A 88 -10.77 32.27 11.97
C GLN A 88 -11.54 33.35 11.19
N VAL A 89 -10.90 33.93 10.18
CA VAL A 89 -11.50 34.94 9.31
C VAL A 89 -12.53 34.27 8.38
N VAL A 90 -13.74 34.84 8.33
CA VAL A 90 -14.78 34.42 7.39
C VAL A 90 -14.59 35.17 6.07
N ASP A 91 -14.29 34.45 4.99
CA ASP A 91 -14.01 35.08 3.69
C ASP A 91 -15.26 35.54 2.93
N ASP A 92 -16.38 34.80 3.03
CA ASP A 92 -17.65 35.16 2.36
C ASP A 92 -18.24 36.46 2.94
N PRO A 93 -18.39 37.54 2.12
CA PRO A 93 -18.93 38.81 2.58
C PRO A 93 -20.33 38.74 3.18
N ARG A 94 -21.17 37.78 2.79
CA ARG A 94 -22.53 37.60 3.33
C ARG A 94 -22.54 37.31 4.83
N PHE A 95 -21.48 36.64 5.31
CA PHE A 95 -21.43 36.09 6.66
C PHE A 95 -20.59 36.91 7.64
N LYS A 96 -19.86 37.95 7.16
CA LYS A 96 -18.98 38.82 7.97
C LYS A 96 -19.69 39.61 9.07
N ASN A 97 -20.99 39.87 8.91
CA ASN A 97 -21.76 40.68 9.87
C ASN A 97 -22.42 39.86 10.99
N ASN A 98 -22.23 38.54 11.02
CA ASN A 98 -22.76 37.68 12.09
C ASN A 98 -21.61 37.16 12.98
N PRO A 99 -21.47 37.66 14.23
CA PRO A 99 -20.39 37.25 15.14
C PRO A 99 -20.38 35.75 15.48
N THR A 100 -21.49 35.02 15.34
CA THR A 100 -21.50 33.57 15.60
C THR A 100 -20.85 32.74 14.49
N ASN A 101 -20.54 33.36 13.34
CA ASN A 101 -19.83 32.70 12.24
C ASN A 101 -18.30 32.78 12.41
N GLU A 102 -17.79 33.65 13.30
CA GLU A 102 -16.36 33.74 13.60
C GLU A 102 -15.94 32.60 14.54
N LYS A 103 -15.50 31.47 13.98
CA LYS A 103 -15.05 30.32 14.77
C LYS A 103 -13.79 30.65 15.57
N SER A 104 -13.90 30.62 16.90
CA SER A 104 -12.72 30.65 17.78
C SER A 104 -11.96 29.32 17.67
N ILE A 105 -10.66 29.38 17.38
CA ILE A 105 -9.78 28.21 17.20
C ILE A 105 -8.79 28.04 18.36
N LEU A 106 -8.49 29.11 19.08
CA LEU A 106 -7.63 29.13 20.26
C LEU A 106 -8.18 30.17 21.24
N SER A 107 -8.21 29.83 22.53
CA SER A 107 -8.56 30.75 23.61
C SER A 107 -7.49 30.71 24.69
N ILE A 108 -6.94 31.88 25.02
CA ILE A 108 -5.93 32.05 26.08
C ILE A 108 -6.62 32.82 27.21
N PRO A 109 -6.78 32.25 28.42
CA PRO A 109 -7.34 32.98 29.56
C PRO A 109 -6.47 34.21 29.90
N VAL A 110 -7.09 35.35 30.23
CA VAL A 110 -6.36 36.57 30.58
C VAL A 110 -6.92 37.26 31.83
N VAL A 111 -6.06 37.93 32.58
CA VAL A 111 -6.44 38.83 33.68
C VAL A 111 -6.06 40.27 33.34
N TYR A 112 -7.05 41.14 33.13
CA TYR A 112 -6.82 42.55 32.82
C TYR A 112 -6.44 43.38 34.05
N LYS A 113 -5.42 44.22 33.91
CA LYS A 113 -4.91 45.14 34.93
C LYS A 113 -4.81 46.56 34.39
N ASN A 114 -5.12 47.53 35.23
CA ASN A 114 -4.82 48.93 34.99
C ASN A 114 -4.09 49.51 36.19
N TYR A 115 -3.42 50.64 35.99
CA TYR A 115 -2.60 51.30 37.00
C TYR A 115 -2.98 52.76 37.12
N ARG A 116 -3.16 53.24 38.35
CA ARG A 116 -3.42 54.65 38.65
C ARG A 116 -2.47 55.15 39.72
N CYS A 117 -2.28 56.47 39.82
CA CYS A 117 -1.65 57.02 41.01
C CYS A 117 -2.61 56.90 42.19
N LYS A 118 -2.14 56.27 43.28
CA LYS A 118 -2.84 56.17 44.55
C LYS A 118 -3.19 57.57 45.07
N GLN A 119 -4.46 57.77 45.38
CA GLN A 119 -4.97 59.04 45.89
C GLN A 119 -5.02 59.05 47.42
N ASN A 120 -4.88 60.25 48.02
CA ASN A 120 -5.18 60.48 49.44
C ASN A 120 -6.69 60.76 49.64
N ASP A 121 -7.11 60.99 50.90
CA ASP A 121 -8.50 61.30 51.26
C ASP A 121 -9.04 62.59 50.59
N PHE A 122 -8.15 63.43 50.05
CA PHE A 122 -8.46 64.66 49.30
C PHE A 122 -8.43 64.47 47.76
N LYS A 123 -8.30 63.23 47.28
CA LYS A 123 -8.18 62.83 45.86
C LYS A 123 -6.89 63.27 45.15
N GLU A 124 -5.85 63.64 45.90
CA GLU A 124 -4.57 64.06 45.35
C GLU A 124 -3.62 62.86 45.16
N CYS A 125 -2.88 62.84 44.04
CA CYS A 125 -1.91 61.80 43.73
C CYS A 125 -0.73 61.79 44.73
N THR A 126 -0.55 60.66 45.42
CA THR A 126 0.48 60.47 46.46
C THR A 126 1.89 60.15 45.92
N ASN A 127 2.10 60.21 44.60
CA ASN A 127 3.30 59.75 43.88
C ASN A 127 3.63 58.26 44.10
N LYS A 128 2.63 57.43 44.41
CA LYS A 128 2.73 55.97 44.45
C LYS A 128 1.73 55.38 43.46
N GLU A 129 2.13 54.41 42.66
CA GLU A 129 1.23 53.71 41.75
C GLU A 129 0.48 52.58 42.49
N GLU A 130 -0.79 52.36 42.15
CA GLU A 130 -1.60 51.24 42.62
C GLU A 130 -2.34 50.57 41.46
N SER A 131 -2.70 49.29 41.62
CA SER A 131 -3.57 48.60 40.67
C SER A 131 -5.00 49.09 40.80
N GLU A 132 -5.59 49.54 39.70
CA GLU A 132 -6.99 49.94 39.64
C GLU A 132 -7.90 48.72 39.39
N GLU A 133 -8.87 48.53 40.28
CA GLU A 133 -9.86 47.45 40.17
C GLU A 133 -11.25 47.94 39.72
N ASP A 134 -11.53 49.25 39.86
CA ASP A 134 -12.83 49.87 39.60
C ASP A 134 -13.15 50.04 38.10
N SER A 135 -12.15 49.98 37.22
CA SER A 135 -12.32 50.15 35.77
C SER A 135 -12.88 48.90 35.10
N THR A 136 -13.76 49.10 34.12
CA THR A 136 -14.27 48.02 33.27
C THR A 136 -13.13 47.41 32.44
N TRP A 137 -13.20 46.10 32.16
CA TRP A 137 -12.08 45.32 31.60
C TRP A 137 -11.57 45.87 30.25
N ASP A 138 -12.48 46.43 29.44
CA ASP A 138 -12.26 47.05 28.14
C ASP A 138 -11.46 48.37 28.18
N LYS A 139 -11.30 48.95 29.38
CA LYS A 139 -10.56 50.20 29.62
C LYS A 139 -9.19 49.99 30.26
N ARG A 140 -8.80 48.74 30.48
CA ARG A 140 -7.55 48.38 31.16
C ARG A 140 -6.43 48.24 30.14
N GLU A 141 -5.32 48.94 30.34
CA GLU A 141 -4.23 48.98 29.35
C GLU A 141 -3.38 47.70 29.28
N TYR A 142 -3.41 46.87 30.34
CA TYR A 142 -2.55 45.68 30.49
C TYR A 142 -3.37 44.40 30.68
N PHE A 143 -2.80 43.27 30.28
CA PHE A 143 -3.35 41.94 30.52
C PHE A 143 -2.24 40.94 30.87
N LEU A 144 -2.58 39.93 31.67
CA LEU A 144 -1.71 38.80 31.98
C LEU A 144 -2.27 37.54 31.29
N PRO A 145 -1.60 37.02 30.24
CA PRO A 145 -2.02 35.79 29.58
C PRO A 145 -1.60 34.53 30.36
N ASP A 146 -2.51 33.59 30.48
CA ASP A 146 -2.27 32.26 31.03
C ASP A 146 -2.11 31.24 29.90
N TYR A 147 -0.91 31.19 29.33
CA TYR A 147 -0.60 30.30 28.21
C TYR A 147 -0.64 28.82 28.61
N GLU A 148 -0.40 28.47 29.88
CA GLU A 148 -0.47 27.06 30.33
C GLU A 148 -1.91 26.53 30.28
N ARG A 149 -2.91 27.36 30.59
CA ARG A 149 -4.33 27.01 30.49
C ARG A 149 -4.97 27.39 29.15
N LEU A 150 -4.18 27.58 28.09
CA LEU A 150 -4.73 27.78 26.74
C LEU A 150 -5.58 26.58 26.29
N GLN A 151 -6.63 26.86 25.53
CA GLN A 151 -7.54 25.88 24.95
C GLN A 151 -7.51 25.99 23.43
N ILE A 152 -7.00 24.95 22.77
CA ILE A 152 -7.16 24.77 21.32
C ILE A 152 -8.57 24.22 21.10
N THR A 153 -9.42 24.99 20.43
CA THR A 153 -10.83 24.65 20.16
C THR A 153 -11.06 24.21 18.72
N GLU A 154 -10.06 24.36 17.85
CA GLU A 154 -10.05 23.67 16.57
C GLU A 154 -9.74 22.18 16.72
N VAL A 155 -10.34 21.38 15.83
CA VAL A 155 -9.78 20.10 15.43
C VAL A 155 -8.87 20.39 14.23
N SER A 156 -7.59 20.04 14.35
CA SER A 156 -6.62 20.07 13.27
C SER A 156 -6.31 18.64 12.82
N PHE A 157 -5.62 18.49 11.69
CA PHE A 157 -5.26 17.18 11.16
C PHE A 157 -4.01 16.56 11.80
N LEU A 158 -3.53 17.13 12.91
CA LEU A 158 -2.50 16.48 13.70
C LEU A 158 -3.08 15.16 14.26
N PRO A 159 -2.35 14.03 14.22
CA PRO A 159 -2.87 12.70 14.56
C PRO A 159 -3.70 12.60 15.84
N LEU A 160 -3.24 13.23 16.93
CA LEU A 160 -3.89 13.19 18.25
C LEU A 160 -5.12 14.12 18.35
N ALA A 161 -5.34 14.99 17.37
CA ALA A 161 -6.58 15.74 17.21
C ALA A 161 -7.57 14.98 16.31
N LEU A 162 -7.09 14.26 15.29
CA LEU A 162 -7.90 13.34 14.49
C LEU A 162 -8.42 12.16 15.31
N ASP A 163 -7.57 11.54 16.13
CA ASP A 163 -7.95 10.42 17.00
C ASP A 163 -9.20 10.74 17.83
N GLN A 164 -9.30 11.98 18.35
CA GLN A 164 -10.43 12.42 19.17
C GLN A 164 -11.79 12.39 18.44
N ILE A 165 -11.80 12.32 17.11
CA ILE A 165 -13.00 12.23 16.27
C ILE A 165 -13.12 10.90 15.51
N THR A 166 -12.07 10.06 15.46
CA THR A 166 -12.08 8.75 14.77
C THR A 166 -12.19 7.59 15.75
N GLU A 167 -11.08 7.18 16.38
CA GLU A 167 -10.96 5.96 17.20
C GLU A 167 -11.07 6.27 18.70
N GLY A 168 -10.69 7.48 19.13
CA GLY A 168 -10.75 7.93 20.51
C GLY A 168 -9.71 7.26 21.42
N CYS A 169 -8.64 6.74 20.85
CA CYS A 169 -7.60 5.95 21.51
C CYS A 169 -6.86 6.67 22.63
N PHE A 170 -6.67 7.99 22.54
CA PHE A 170 -5.82 8.74 23.47
C PHE A 170 -6.62 9.76 24.30
N SER A 171 -6.16 10.01 25.53
CA SER A 171 -6.63 11.14 26.35
C SER A 171 -5.46 11.99 26.82
N GLN A 172 -5.57 13.30 26.64
CA GLN A 172 -4.68 14.26 27.30
C GLN A 172 -4.88 14.17 28.82
N THR A 173 -3.80 13.91 29.56
CA THR A 173 -3.80 13.83 31.03
C THR A 173 -3.24 15.08 31.69
N SER A 174 -2.35 15.80 31.01
CA SER A 174 -1.76 17.06 31.48
C SER A 174 -1.31 17.95 30.33
N GLN A 175 -1.14 19.25 30.62
CA GLN A 175 -0.59 20.28 29.74
C GLN A 175 0.34 21.16 30.58
N LYS A 176 1.48 21.58 30.01
CA LYS A 176 2.49 22.42 30.66
C LYS A 176 3.01 23.44 29.66
N LEU A 177 3.25 24.68 30.09
CA LEU A 177 3.96 25.67 29.27
C LEU A 177 5.47 25.36 29.20
N ILE A 178 6.03 25.41 27.99
CA ILE A 178 7.48 25.32 27.74
C ILE A 178 8.05 26.71 27.45
N SER A 179 7.44 27.44 26.52
CA SER A 179 7.85 28.80 26.17
C SER A 179 6.69 29.62 25.61
N SER A 180 6.79 30.94 25.68
CA SER A 180 5.89 31.87 25.01
C SER A 180 6.60 33.18 24.67
N GLU A 181 6.31 33.73 23.50
CA GLU A 181 6.83 35.03 23.05
C GLU A 181 5.73 35.81 22.33
N LEU A 182 5.30 36.94 22.92
CA LEU A 182 4.42 37.90 22.26
C LEU A 182 5.25 39.09 21.72
N LYS A 183 5.01 39.43 20.46
CA LYS A 183 5.52 40.62 19.77
C LYS A 183 4.37 41.26 18.98
N PRO A 184 4.45 42.56 18.60
CA PRO A 184 3.38 43.23 17.86
C PRO A 184 2.95 42.53 16.56
N GLU A 185 3.89 41.84 15.92
CA GLU A 185 3.70 41.20 14.61
C GLU A 185 3.61 39.66 14.70
N SER A 186 3.80 39.06 15.89
CA SER A 186 3.83 37.61 16.08
C SER A 186 3.56 37.13 17.51
N LEU A 187 2.86 36.03 17.67
CA LEU A 187 2.74 35.26 18.90
C LEU A 187 3.23 33.83 18.65
N ASN A 188 4.24 33.38 19.40
CA ASN A 188 4.69 31.99 19.45
C ASN A 188 4.43 31.41 20.84
N ILE A 189 3.94 30.17 20.93
CA ILE A 189 3.70 29.47 22.20
C ILE A 189 4.08 28.00 22.02
N GLU A 190 4.86 27.45 22.95
CA GLU A 190 5.15 26.02 23.01
C GLU A 190 4.58 25.39 24.29
N ILE A 191 3.80 24.32 24.13
CA ILE A 191 3.19 23.56 25.22
C ILE A 191 3.55 22.07 25.11
N GLU A 192 3.85 21.44 26.25
CA GLU A 192 4.02 19.98 26.36
C GLU A 192 2.73 19.36 26.88
N ARG A 193 2.21 18.35 26.18
CA ARG A 193 1.04 17.57 26.57
C ARG A 193 1.44 16.13 26.82
N THR A 194 0.92 15.55 27.91
CA THR A 194 1.04 14.11 28.17
C THR A 194 -0.27 13.43 27.78
N TYR A 195 -0.17 12.31 27.07
CA TYR A 195 -1.29 11.49 26.64
C TYR A 195 -1.22 10.10 27.28
N SER A 196 -2.38 9.52 27.57
CA SER A 196 -2.52 8.11 27.96
C SER A 196 -3.35 7.36 26.93
N VAL A 197 -2.96 6.12 26.63
CA VAL A 197 -3.74 5.17 25.84
C VAL A 197 -4.95 4.70 26.65
N LYS A 198 -6.16 4.76 26.08
CA LYS A 198 -7.42 4.30 26.71
C LYS A 198 -7.69 2.82 26.48
N ASP A 199 -7.37 2.32 25.28
CA ASP A 199 -7.56 0.93 24.87
C ASP A 199 -6.23 0.39 24.34
N ILE A 200 -5.76 -0.73 24.88
CA ILE A 200 -4.48 -1.34 24.52
C ILE A 200 -4.44 -1.82 23.06
N SER A 201 -5.59 -2.03 22.41
CA SER A 201 -5.66 -2.32 20.97
C SER A 201 -5.20 -1.16 20.08
N CYS A 202 -5.18 0.07 20.61
CA CYS A 202 -4.68 1.25 19.92
C CYS A 202 -3.15 1.40 19.95
N ALA A 203 -2.44 0.66 20.82
CA ALA A 203 -0.99 0.61 20.83
C ALA A 203 -0.53 -0.45 19.82
N LYS A 204 -0.05 -0.07 18.63
CA LYS A 204 0.31 -1.08 17.62
C LYS A 204 1.60 -1.77 18.03
N SER A 205 1.53 -3.10 18.16
CA SER A 205 2.58 -3.96 18.69
C SER A 205 3.77 -4.21 17.75
N VAL A 206 4.00 -3.33 16.77
CA VAL A 206 4.93 -3.63 15.65
C VAL A 206 6.41 -3.51 16.07
N LEU A 207 6.71 -2.69 17.08
CA LEU A 207 8.08 -2.41 17.55
C LEU A 207 8.31 -2.69 19.04
N VAL A 208 7.27 -2.61 19.88
CA VAL A 208 7.35 -2.99 21.30
C VAL A 208 7.38 -4.52 21.44
N GLY A 209 8.55 -5.02 21.82
CA GLY A 209 8.93 -6.42 21.84
C GLY A 209 8.74 -7.14 23.18
N THR A 210 8.33 -6.42 24.21
CA THR A 210 7.99 -7.00 25.51
C THR A 210 6.76 -6.30 26.08
N LEU A 211 6.09 -6.95 27.03
CA LEU A 211 4.99 -6.32 27.77
C LEU A 211 5.47 -5.06 28.53
N GLU A 212 6.73 -5.01 28.96
CA GLU A 212 7.30 -3.83 29.65
C GLU A 212 7.53 -2.67 28.69
N GLU A 213 8.06 -2.93 27.48
CA GLU A 213 8.18 -1.96 26.40
C GLU A 213 6.80 -1.43 25.97
N LEU A 214 5.78 -2.31 25.87
CA LEU A 214 4.38 -1.93 25.59
C LEU A 214 3.77 -1.09 26.73
N LEU A 215 3.98 -1.46 27.99
CA LEU A 215 3.50 -0.69 29.14
C LEU A 215 4.14 0.71 29.21
N ALA A 216 5.40 0.84 28.79
CA ALA A 216 6.07 2.13 28.67
C ALA A 216 5.45 3.02 27.58
N SER A 217 5.01 2.46 26.45
CA SER A 217 4.36 3.24 25.37
C SER A 217 2.91 3.66 25.66
N LEU A 218 2.27 3.13 26.71
CA LEU A 218 0.89 3.52 27.09
C LEU A 218 0.76 4.96 27.60
N SER A 219 1.86 5.65 27.89
CA SER A 219 1.85 7.06 28.30
C SER A 219 3.04 7.80 27.68
N PHE A 220 2.78 8.74 26.79
CA PHE A 220 3.80 9.46 26.03
C PHE A 220 3.58 10.97 26.02
N LYS A 221 4.61 11.71 25.60
CA LYS A 221 4.58 13.18 25.53
C LYS A 221 4.67 13.68 24.10
N VAL A 222 4.00 14.79 23.83
CA VAL A 222 4.06 15.53 22.56
C VAL A 222 4.11 17.03 22.87
N ARG A 223 5.06 17.74 22.27
CA ARG A 223 5.13 19.20 22.32
C ARG A 223 4.47 19.80 21.08
N TYR A 224 3.66 20.82 21.30
CA TYR A 224 3.03 21.60 20.24
C TYR A 224 3.56 23.02 20.26
N HIS A 225 3.98 23.51 19.10
CA HIS A 225 4.31 24.90 18.87
C HIS A 225 3.21 25.56 18.03
N ILE A 226 2.63 26.63 18.58
CA ILE A 226 1.63 27.48 17.92
C ILE A 226 2.36 28.73 17.44
N SER A 227 2.36 28.98 16.13
CA SER A 227 2.92 30.20 15.54
C SER A 227 1.80 31.01 14.88
N ILE A 228 1.69 32.27 15.27
CA ILE A 228 0.73 33.24 14.73
C ILE A 228 1.52 34.45 14.28
N VAL A 229 1.53 34.76 12.99
CA VAL A 229 2.35 35.84 12.42
C VAL A 229 1.51 36.68 11.47
N LYS A 230 1.65 38.00 11.52
CA LYS A 230 0.88 38.93 10.70
C LYS A 230 1.04 38.60 9.22
N ALA A 231 -0.07 38.46 8.48
CA ALA A 231 -0.03 37.97 7.10
C ALA A 231 0.84 38.87 6.21
N ALA A 232 0.70 40.19 6.35
CA ALA A 232 1.47 41.18 5.59
C ALA A 232 3.00 41.15 5.84
N ALA A 233 3.46 40.54 6.94
CA ALA A 233 4.89 40.34 7.21
C ALA A 233 5.46 39.08 6.53
N LEU A 234 4.58 38.17 6.09
CA LEU A 234 4.94 36.90 5.44
C LEU A 234 4.75 36.93 3.91
N THR A 235 3.78 37.69 3.41
CA THR A 235 3.34 37.71 1.99
C THR A 235 4.04 38.79 1.15
N ASP A 236 4.22 38.56 -0.15
CA ASP A 236 4.64 39.62 -1.09
C ASP A 236 3.41 40.39 -1.60
N SER A 237 3.35 41.70 -1.33
CA SER A 237 2.27 42.58 -1.78
C SER A 237 2.09 42.68 -3.30
N ARG A 238 3.08 42.19 -4.08
CA ARG A 238 3.04 42.12 -5.55
C ARG A 238 2.66 40.73 -6.07
N TYR A 239 2.41 39.75 -5.19
CA TYR A 239 2.03 38.41 -5.60
C TYR A 239 0.74 38.43 -6.44
N GLN A 240 0.73 37.63 -7.50
CA GLN A 240 -0.44 37.40 -8.33
C GLN A 240 -0.86 35.94 -8.13
N GLU A 241 -2.08 35.77 -7.63
CA GLU A 241 -2.73 34.47 -7.54
C GLU A 241 -2.93 33.86 -8.94
N VAL A 242 -2.84 32.54 -9.02
CA VAL A 242 -3.00 31.79 -10.27
C VAL A 242 -4.21 30.90 -10.11
N ILE A 243 -5.27 31.19 -10.87
CA ILE A 243 -6.44 30.31 -10.97
C ILE A 243 -5.98 29.01 -11.62
N TYR A 244 -6.37 27.88 -11.03
CA TYR A 244 -5.83 26.57 -11.41
C TYR A 244 -6.95 25.62 -11.82
N PRO A 245 -7.39 25.67 -13.10
CA PRO A 245 -8.49 24.86 -13.58
C PRO A 245 -8.12 23.37 -13.65
N GLN A 246 -9.11 22.49 -13.57
CA GLN A 246 -8.94 21.03 -13.60
C GLN A 246 -8.09 20.52 -14.79
N GLY A 247 -8.19 21.16 -15.97
CA GLY A 247 -7.40 20.80 -17.14
C GLY A 247 -5.90 21.12 -17.04
N ASP A 248 -5.51 22.01 -16.12
CA ASP A 248 -4.11 22.25 -15.78
C ASP A 248 -3.65 21.25 -14.70
N GLN A 249 -4.51 20.98 -13.70
CA GLN A 249 -4.29 19.98 -12.64
C GLN A 249 -4.10 18.56 -13.20
N SER A 250 -4.69 18.23 -14.35
CA SER A 250 -4.52 16.93 -15.02
C SER A 250 -3.21 16.80 -15.82
N MET A 251 -2.39 17.84 -15.91
CA MET A 251 -1.10 17.83 -16.62
C MET A 251 0.07 18.19 -15.70
N PHE A 252 -0.11 19.17 -14.82
CA PHE A 252 0.90 19.60 -13.85
C PHE A 252 0.43 19.29 -12.42
N GLY A 253 1.31 18.76 -11.58
CA GLY A 253 1.01 18.48 -10.18
C GLY A 253 1.38 19.64 -9.26
N PHE A 254 0.39 20.40 -8.80
CA PHE A 254 0.58 21.43 -7.77
C PHE A 254 -0.47 21.32 -6.66
N PHE A 255 -0.07 21.68 -5.44
CA PHE A 255 -0.99 21.85 -4.31
C PHE A 255 -1.93 23.03 -4.56
N THR A 256 -3.04 23.02 -3.83
CA THR A 256 -4.15 23.93 -4.05
C THR A 256 -4.61 24.65 -2.79
N THR A 257 -4.91 25.94 -2.96
CA THR A 257 -5.70 26.71 -2.01
C THR A 257 -7.08 26.92 -2.62
N ASP A 258 -8.08 26.20 -2.12
CA ASP A 258 -9.47 26.31 -2.58
C ASP A 258 -10.25 27.38 -1.80
N SER A 259 -11.06 28.14 -2.53
CA SER A 259 -12.04 29.06 -1.95
C SER A 259 -13.42 28.83 -2.57
N SER A 260 -14.37 28.40 -1.76
CA SER A 260 -15.76 28.19 -2.20
C SER A 260 -16.63 29.42 -1.92
N ARG A 261 -17.60 29.68 -2.79
CA ARG A 261 -18.70 30.62 -2.55
C ARG A 261 -20.00 29.87 -2.75
N LEU A 262 -21.00 30.11 -1.90
CA LEU A 262 -22.34 29.62 -2.18
C LEU A 262 -22.93 30.39 -3.37
N ASP A 263 -23.76 29.75 -4.19
CA ASP A 263 -24.44 30.40 -5.32
C ASP A 263 -25.50 31.42 -4.83
N ILE A 264 -26.23 32.04 -5.76
CA ILE A 264 -27.30 33.02 -5.50
C ILE A 264 -28.48 32.43 -4.70
N ASP A 265 -28.68 31.11 -4.74
CA ASP A 265 -29.66 30.38 -3.92
C ASP A 265 -29.11 29.92 -2.56
N ASN A 266 -27.85 30.27 -2.27
CA ASN A 266 -27.05 29.88 -1.11
C ASN A 266 -26.72 28.38 -1.01
N ARG A 267 -26.73 27.63 -2.11
CA ARG A 267 -26.18 26.27 -2.15
C ARG A 267 -24.69 26.26 -2.50
N PRO A 268 -23.90 25.28 -2.00
CA PRO A 268 -22.61 24.97 -2.58
C PRO A 268 -22.82 24.41 -3.99
N SER A 269 -22.03 24.88 -4.95
CA SER A 269 -22.06 24.42 -6.34
C SER A 269 -20.62 24.32 -6.85
N ALA A 270 -20.32 23.27 -7.63
CA ALA A 270 -18.96 22.97 -8.08
C ALA A 270 -18.35 24.10 -8.93
N ASP A 271 -19.18 24.81 -9.71
CA ASP A 271 -18.77 25.96 -10.53
C ASP A 271 -18.46 27.24 -9.71
N LYS A 272 -18.69 27.20 -8.39
CA LYS A 272 -18.38 28.28 -7.44
C LYS A 272 -17.19 27.97 -6.53
N VAL A 273 -16.47 26.86 -6.77
CA VAL A 273 -15.16 26.60 -6.19
C VAL A 273 -14.11 27.27 -7.05
N ILE A 274 -13.28 28.12 -6.44
CA ILE A 274 -12.14 28.76 -7.09
C ILE A 274 -10.87 28.14 -6.50
N THR A 275 -10.28 27.24 -7.26
CA THR A 275 -8.99 26.61 -6.98
C THR A 275 -7.84 27.50 -7.42
N LYS A 276 -6.87 27.69 -6.52
CA LYS A 276 -5.66 28.48 -6.75
C LYS A 276 -4.42 27.59 -6.61
N LEU A 277 -3.42 27.82 -7.45
CA LEU A 277 -2.16 27.09 -7.41
C LEU A 277 -1.27 27.61 -6.27
N ASP A 278 -0.80 26.70 -5.43
CA ASP A 278 0.16 26.99 -4.35
C ASP A 278 1.58 27.10 -4.91
N ARG A 279 2.20 28.27 -4.72
CA ARG A 279 3.62 28.51 -5.05
C ARG A 279 4.19 29.66 -4.25
N TRP A 280 5.52 29.73 -4.15
CA TRP A 280 6.18 30.94 -3.67
C TRP A 280 6.01 32.11 -4.66
N SER A 281 5.98 33.35 -4.16
CA SER A 281 5.93 34.53 -5.05
C SER A 281 7.15 34.59 -5.99
N PRO A 282 6.97 34.57 -7.33
CA PRO A 282 8.07 34.67 -8.29
C PRO A 282 8.74 36.06 -8.29
N ASN A 283 8.14 37.03 -7.61
CA ASN A 283 8.70 38.37 -7.43
C ASN A 283 9.71 38.44 -6.26
N ARG A 284 9.86 37.35 -5.48
CA ARG A 284 10.94 37.19 -4.50
C ARG A 284 12.25 36.93 -5.24
N LYS A 285 13.36 37.49 -4.75
CA LYS A 285 14.70 37.19 -5.29
C LYS A 285 15.27 35.88 -4.76
N GLU A 286 14.95 35.54 -3.52
CA GLU A 286 15.46 34.36 -2.81
C GLU A 286 14.31 33.65 -2.10
N ILE A 287 14.33 32.31 -2.13
CA ILE A 287 13.66 31.43 -1.17
C ILE A 287 14.78 30.87 -0.28
N VAL A 288 14.67 31.06 1.03
CA VAL A 288 15.76 30.76 1.99
C VAL A 288 15.32 29.70 2.97
N TYR A 289 16.06 28.60 3.04
CA TYR A 289 15.90 27.52 4.01
C TYR A 289 17.09 27.48 4.96
N TYR A 290 16.82 27.36 6.26
CA TYR A 290 17.87 27.23 7.28
C TYR A 290 18.05 25.76 7.73
N LEU A 291 19.29 25.37 8.02
CA LEU A 291 19.63 24.06 8.58
C LEU A 291 19.51 24.07 10.11
N ASN A 292 18.80 23.11 10.72
CA ASN A 292 18.71 23.01 12.18
C ASN A 292 20.07 22.66 12.85
N ASP A 293 20.16 22.90 14.16
CA ASP A 293 21.39 22.71 14.96
C ASP A 293 22.00 21.30 14.85
N ALA A 294 21.20 20.27 14.50
CA ALA A 294 21.67 18.91 14.28
C ALA A 294 22.73 18.79 13.17
N PHE A 295 22.73 19.67 12.16
CA PHE A 295 23.75 19.69 11.10
C PHE A 295 25.13 20.20 11.56
N GLU A 296 25.28 20.64 12.81
CA GLU A 296 26.59 21.01 13.37
C GLU A 296 27.35 19.81 14.00
N GLY A 297 26.71 18.63 14.10
CA GLY A 297 27.39 17.38 14.48
C GLY A 297 28.46 16.99 13.46
N ALA A 298 29.67 16.67 13.92
CA ALA A 298 30.82 16.35 13.07
C ALA A 298 30.60 15.08 12.22
N GLU A 299 29.87 14.12 12.78
CA GLU A 299 29.42 12.89 12.12
C GLU A 299 28.48 13.15 10.94
N PHE A 300 27.81 14.31 10.89
CA PHE A 300 26.87 14.69 9.83
C PHE A 300 27.48 15.60 8.76
N ALA A 301 28.79 15.88 8.81
CA ALA A 301 29.46 16.76 7.84
C ALA A 301 29.28 16.32 6.38
N LYS A 302 29.25 15.01 6.11
CA LYS A 302 28.92 14.45 4.78
C LYS A 302 27.50 14.82 4.35
N ILE A 303 26.52 14.62 5.24
CA ILE A 303 25.10 14.88 4.99
C ILE A 303 24.87 16.37 4.75
N LYS A 304 25.43 17.23 5.61
CA LYS A 304 25.45 18.70 5.43
C LYS A 304 25.98 19.11 4.06
N SER A 305 27.08 18.49 3.60
CA SER A 305 27.64 18.76 2.28
C SER A 305 26.72 18.32 1.13
N GLN A 306 25.99 17.22 1.25
CA GLN A 306 25.01 16.82 0.22
C GLN A 306 23.79 17.74 0.20
N THR A 307 23.31 18.19 1.36
CA THR A 307 22.18 19.15 1.46
C THR A 307 22.44 20.44 0.66
N TYR A 308 23.69 20.95 0.66
CA TYR A 308 24.05 22.09 -0.19
C TYR A 308 24.05 21.74 -1.69
N LYS A 309 24.50 20.54 -2.09
CA LYS A 309 24.47 20.12 -3.51
C LYS A 309 23.04 19.90 -4.03
N VAL A 310 22.12 19.45 -3.18
CA VAL A 310 20.69 19.37 -3.56
C VAL A 310 20.15 20.78 -3.85
N ALA A 311 20.54 21.79 -3.08
CA ALA A 311 20.18 23.19 -3.39
C ALA A 311 20.74 23.64 -4.76
N ASP A 312 21.96 23.23 -5.14
CA ASP A 312 22.50 23.49 -6.48
C ASP A 312 21.69 22.81 -7.59
N ALA A 313 21.24 21.56 -7.37
CA ALA A 313 20.37 20.82 -8.31
C ALA A 313 18.99 21.48 -8.49
N VAL A 314 18.38 21.95 -7.39
CA VAL A 314 17.12 22.72 -7.42
C VAL A 314 17.30 24.04 -8.17
N ASN A 315 18.42 24.75 -7.97
CA ASN A 315 18.73 25.97 -8.73
C ASN A 315 18.95 25.72 -10.22
N ALA A 316 19.56 24.59 -10.60
CA ALA A 316 19.70 24.20 -12.00
C ALA A 316 18.33 23.99 -12.66
N ALA A 317 17.42 23.27 -11.99
CA ALA A 317 16.05 23.06 -12.41
C ALA A 317 15.27 24.38 -12.53
N PHE A 318 15.43 25.28 -11.57
CA PHE A 318 14.85 26.63 -11.58
C PHE A 318 15.31 27.46 -12.78
N LYS A 319 16.62 27.45 -13.05
CA LYS A 319 17.19 28.14 -14.20
C LYS A 319 16.66 27.59 -15.52
N GLU A 320 16.49 26.27 -15.65
CA GLU A 320 15.91 25.64 -16.85
C GLU A 320 14.39 25.88 -16.99
N ALA A 321 13.68 25.92 -15.86
CA ALA A 321 12.27 26.33 -15.79
C ALA A 321 12.08 27.82 -16.12
N GLY A 322 13.15 28.63 -16.12
CA GLY A 322 13.11 30.04 -16.44
C GLY A 322 12.51 30.92 -15.33
N THR A 323 12.59 30.47 -14.07
CA THR A 323 12.22 31.29 -12.91
C THR A 323 13.30 32.33 -12.57
N SER A 324 12.88 33.44 -11.96
CA SER A 324 13.70 34.57 -11.50
C SER A 324 14.10 34.48 -10.01
N VAL A 325 13.84 33.34 -9.37
CA VAL A 325 14.04 33.12 -7.93
C VAL A 325 15.27 32.23 -7.70
N ASP A 326 16.15 32.60 -6.75
CA ASP A 326 17.22 31.74 -6.26
C ASP A 326 16.73 30.88 -5.06
N PHE A 327 17.00 29.58 -5.04
CA PHE A 327 16.82 28.73 -3.85
C PHE A 327 18.11 28.71 -3.03
N LYS A 328 18.09 29.05 -1.73
CA LYS A 328 19.30 29.16 -0.90
C LYS A 328 19.16 28.42 0.41
N VAL A 329 20.11 27.53 0.69
CA VAL A 329 20.28 26.89 1.99
C VAL A 329 21.35 27.63 2.79
N LYS A 330 21.08 27.91 4.07
CA LYS A 330 21.98 28.65 4.98
C LYS A 330 22.03 27.93 6.34
N PRO A 331 23.12 28.02 7.13
CA PRO A 331 23.09 27.55 8.52
C PRO A 331 22.13 28.42 9.35
N ALA A 332 21.36 27.82 10.25
CA ALA A 332 20.54 28.60 11.19
C ALA A 332 21.41 29.32 12.25
N PRO A 333 20.96 30.47 12.77
CA PRO A 333 21.35 30.91 14.10
C PRO A 333 20.94 29.87 15.14
N LYS A 334 21.82 29.60 16.12
CA LYS A 334 21.59 28.60 17.17
C LYS A 334 20.26 28.80 17.87
N GLY A 335 19.46 27.73 18.01
CA GLY A 335 18.14 27.79 18.65
C GLY A 335 17.02 28.42 17.82
N MET A 336 17.21 28.61 16.52
CA MET A 336 16.11 28.96 15.60
C MET A 336 15.14 27.77 15.48
N SER A 337 13.86 28.01 15.81
CA SER A 337 12.77 27.04 15.62
C SER A 337 12.27 27.04 14.17
N GLY A 338 12.03 25.84 13.63
CA GLY A 338 11.41 25.62 12.31
C GLY A 338 9.87 25.55 12.36
N GLU A 339 9.31 25.68 13.55
CA GLU A 339 7.87 25.73 13.83
C GLU A 339 7.33 27.16 13.83
N ASP A 340 8.22 28.16 13.83
CA ASP A 340 7.91 29.56 13.58
C ASP A 340 7.68 29.78 12.08
N LEU A 341 6.50 30.33 11.72
CA LEU A 341 6.13 30.60 10.32
C LEU A 341 7.17 31.45 9.55
N ARG A 342 7.98 32.25 10.24
CA ARG A 342 9.02 33.10 9.62
C ARG A 342 10.25 32.34 9.14
N ASN A 343 10.46 31.11 9.63
CA ASN A 343 11.68 30.34 9.42
C ASN A 343 11.40 29.09 8.59
N SER A 344 11.59 29.16 7.27
CA SER A 344 11.59 27.94 6.44
C SER A 344 12.89 27.15 6.69
N MET A 345 12.79 25.84 6.92
CA MET A 345 13.91 25.05 7.42
C MET A 345 14.00 23.64 6.83
N ILE A 346 15.24 23.15 6.67
CA ILE A 346 15.55 21.74 6.51
C ILE A 346 15.99 21.23 7.89
N ILE A 347 15.24 20.25 8.41
CA ILE A 347 15.35 19.73 9.76
C ILE A 347 15.78 18.28 9.68
N MET A 348 16.96 17.97 10.20
CA MET A 348 17.42 16.59 10.38
C MET A 348 16.97 16.09 11.75
N VAL A 349 16.31 14.92 11.78
CA VAL A 349 15.98 14.16 12.99
C VAL A 349 16.96 12.97 13.06
N PRO A 350 18.00 13.00 13.93
CA PRO A 350 19.03 11.97 13.96
C PRO A 350 18.57 10.67 14.62
N GLU A 351 17.60 10.77 15.52
CA GLU A 351 17.01 9.67 16.29
C GLU A 351 16.06 8.85 15.42
N ALA A 352 15.95 7.56 15.71
CA ALA A 352 14.99 6.68 15.06
C ALA A 352 13.66 6.71 15.81
N MET A 353 12.57 6.66 15.07
CA MET A 353 11.21 6.76 15.59
C MET A 353 10.39 5.56 15.17
N ASP A 354 9.48 5.13 16.04
CA ASP A 354 8.54 4.05 15.71
C ASP A 354 7.62 4.42 14.54
N SER A 355 7.43 5.71 14.32
CA SER A 355 6.73 6.30 13.19
C SER A 355 7.65 6.44 11.96
N GLY A 356 7.91 5.30 11.31
CA GLY A 356 8.98 5.03 10.32
C GLY A 356 9.05 5.75 8.96
N LEU A 357 8.90 7.08 8.88
CA LEU A 357 9.09 7.83 7.61
C LEU A 357 10.57 7.98 7.22
N LEU A 358 10.84 8.27 5.94
CA LEU A 358 12.14 8.71 5.46
C LEU A 358 12.24 10.24 5.42
N GLY A 359 11.25 10.92 4.84
CA GLY A 359 11.13 12.38 4.76
C GLY A 359 9.70 12.87 4.95
N TYR A 360 9.53 14.19 5.06
CA TYR A 360 8.24 14.89 5.07
C TYR A 360 8.42 16.39 4.76
N GLY A 361 7.90 16.85 3.61
CA GLY A 361 8.09 18.21 3.08
C GLY A 361 6.82 19.08 3.02
N PRO A 362 6.18 19.46 4.14
CA PRO A 362 4.97 20.29 4.10
C PRO A 362 5.25 21.78 3.90
N HIS A 363 4.26 22.49 3.36
CA HIS A 363 4.27 23.95 3.24
C HIS A 363 2.98 24.57 3.80
N ALA A 364 3.06 25.85 4.14
CA ALA A 364 1.93 26.65 4.56
C ALA A 364 1.72 27.80 3.58
N SER A 365 0.50 27.88 3.05
CA SER A 365 0.07 28.91 2.11
C SER A 365 -0.82 29.95 2.76
N ASN A 366 -0.88 31.14 2.19
CA ASN A 366 -1.88 32.15 2.54
C ASN A 366 -3.26 31.67 2.01
N PRO A 367 -4.24 31.34 2.89
CA PRO A 367 -5.51 30.74 2.48
C PRO A 367 -6.38 31.63 1.56
N LYS A 368 -6.04 32.92 1.41
CA LYS A 368 -6.72 33.82 0.46
C LYS A 368 -6.15 33.79 -0.95
N THR A 369 -4.88 33.42 -1.15
CA THR A 369 -4.14 33.69 -2.41
C THR A 369 -3.38 32.50 -2.99
N GLY A 370 -3.08 31.47 -2.20
CA GLY A 370 -2.14 30.41 -2.62
C GLY A 370 -0.68 30.86 -2.69
N GLU A 371 -0.30 31.98 -2.05
CA GLU A 371 1.12 32.27 -1.85
C GLU A 371 1.68 31.36 -0.75
N ILE A 372 2.65 30.50 -1.07
CA ILE A 372 3.44 29.79 -0.06
C ILE A 372 4.25 30.82 0.72
N VAL A 373 4.11 30.78 2.05
CA VAL A 373 4.77 31.69 2.99
C VAL A 373 5.82 31.01 3.87
N HIS A 374 5.69 29.70 4.07
CA HIS A 374 6.58 28.88 4.89
C HIS A 374 6.68 27.48 4.28
N GLY A 375 7.88 26.90 4.24
CA GLY A 375 8.08 25.49 3.90
C GLY A 375 9.05 24.84 4.87
N ARG A 376 8.78 23.56 5.18
CA ARG A 376 9.56 22.76 6.10
C ARG A 376 9.91 21.44 5.43
N VAL A 377 11.16 21.02 5.54
CA VAL A 377 11.60 19.71 5.07
C VAL A 377 12.18 18.95 6.24
N VAL A 378 11.49 17.89 6.67
CA VAL A 378 11.88 17.05 7.79
C VAL A 378 12.50 15.76 7.25
N MET A 379 13.68 15.41 7.74
CA MET A 379 14.48 14.29 7.25
C MET A 379 14.80 13.35 8.40
N TYR A 380 14.17 12.18 8.41
CA TYR A 380 14.25 11.20 9.50
C TYR A 380 15.46 10.27 9.33
N LEU A 381 16.66 10.82 9.57
CA LEU A 381 17.94 10.13 9.37
C LEU A 381 18.04 8.82 10.18
N GLY A 382 17.48 8.79 11.38
CA GLY A 382 17.44 7.58 12.22
C GLY A 382 16.66 6.43 11.55
N ASN A 383 15.53 6.74 10.94
CA ASN A 383 14.71 5.79 10.19
C ASN A 383 15.40 5.37 8.89
N MET A 384 15.96 6.32 8.13
CA MET A 384 16.74 6.02 6.91
C MET A 384 17.81 4.95 7.16
N LYS A 385 18.55 5.05 8.27
CA LYS A 385 19.56 4.05 8.67
C LYS A 385 18.97 2.65 8.91
N GLN A 386 17.73 2.54 9.39
CA GLN A 386 17.08 1.24 9.59
C GLN A 386 16.86 0.50 8.27
N PHE A 387 16.58 1.19 7.15
CA PHE A 387 16.27 0.54 5.87
C PHE A 387 17.50 0.11 5.06
N ILE A 388 18.68 0.70 5.31
CA ILE A 388 19.94 0.44 4.56
C ILE A 388 20.30 -1.04 4.48
N HIS A 389 20.02 -1.83 5.54
CA HIS A 389 20.38 -3.25 5.57
C HIS A 389 19.77 -4.05 4.40
N ARG A 390 18.49 -3.79 4.10
CA ARG A 390 17.71 -4.48 3.07
C ARG A 390 18.24 -4.12 1.68
N THR A 391 18.40 -2.82 1.41
CA THR A 391 19.00 -2.32 0.18
C THR A 391 20.39 -2.89 -0.06
N TRP A 392 21.21 -3.00 1.00
CA TRP A 392 22.55 -3.58 0.87
C TRP A 392 22.52 -5.07 0.54
N ASP A 393 21.66 -5.84 1.21
CA ASP A 393 21.48 -7.27 0.91
C ASP A 393 21.00 -7.51 -0.53
N GLU A 394 20.21 -6.57 -1.10
CA GLU A 394 19.79 -6.61 -2.50
C GLU A 394 20.94 -6.27 -3.47
N ILE A 395 21.78 -5.27 -3.17
CA ILE A 395 23.03 -4.98 -3.91
C ILE A 395 23.97 -6.19 -3.94
N VAL A 396 24.21 -6.81 -2.78
CA VAL A 396 25.12 -7.96 -2.68
C VAL A 396 24.59 -9.12 -3.53
N LEU A 397 23.29 -9.39 -3.49
CA LEU A 397 22.68 -10.42 -4.32
C LEU A 397 22.69 -10.07 -5.81
N SER A 398 22.48 -8.81 -6.19
CA SER A 398 22.54 -8.39 -7.60
C SER A 398 23.98 -8.48 -8.15
N GLN A 399 25.00 -8.16 -7.36
CA GLN A 399 26.41 -8.33 -7.77
C GLN A 399 26.87 -9.80 -7.78
N VAL A 400 26.44 -10.61 -6.81
CA VAL A 400 26.73 -12.06 -6.82
C VAL A 400 26.04 -12.74 -8.01
N ASN A 401 24.80 -12.36 -8.32
CA ASN A 401 24.10 -12.85 -9.51
C ASN A 401 24.67 -12.30 -10.82
N GLN A 402 25.34 -11.13 -10.83
CA GLN A 402 26.05 -10.64 -12.03
C GLN A 402 27.32 -11.43 -12.37
N LYS A 403 27.83 -12.28 -11.46
CA LYS A 403 28.84 -13.30 -11.80
C LYS A 403 28.23 -14.54 -12.49
N VAL A 404 26.91 -14.60 -12.62
CA VAL A 404 26.18 -15.50 -13.53
C VAL A 404 25.78 -14.68 -14.77
N PRO A 405 25.96 -15.18 -16.01
CA PRO A 405 25.64 -14.41 -17.21
C PRO A 405 24.16 -13.97 -17.27
N LYS A 406 23.92 -12.71 -17.62
CA LYS A 406 22.56 -12.16 -17.79
C LYS A 406 21.87 -12.74 -19.03
N ALA A 407 20.61 -13.14 -18.89
CA ALA A 407 19.70 -13.37 -20.01
C ALA A 407 19.47 -12.08 -20.80
N VAL A 408 19.48 -12.17 -22.14
CA VAL A 408 19.07 -11.08 -23.03
C VAL A 408 17.57 -11.25 -23.39
N PRO A 409 16.77 -10.17 -23.49
CA PRO A 409 15.37 -10.28 -23.90
C PRO A 409 15.25 -10.75 -25.36
N SER A 410 14.39 -11.73 -25.62
CA SER A 410 14.16 -12.27 -26.96
C SER A 410 13.22 -11.39 -27.78
N GLY A 411 13.79 -10.64 -28.73
CA GLY A 411 13.08 -10.05 -29.86
C GLY A 411 12.92 -11.05 -31.01
N ASP A 412 11.80 -10.96 -31.72
CA ASP A 412 11.37 -11.93 -32.74
C ASP A 412 12.20 -11.82 -34.05
N THR A 413 12.96 -12.87 -34.38
CA THR A 413 13.44 -13.16 -35.75
C THR A 413 13.56 -14.67 -35.96
N GLY A 414 13.16 -15.15 -37.14
CA GLY A 414 12.93 -16.58 -37.38
C GLY A 414 14.17 -17.45 -37.51
N SER A 415 14.09 -18.66 -36.94
CA SER A 415 14.78 -19.89 -37.35
C SER A 415 16.29 -19.82 -37.64
N ASN A 416 17.12 -19.82 -36.59
CA ASN A 416 17.91 -21.00 -36.20
C ASN A 416 18.78 -20.74 -34.94
N SER A 417 18.95 -21.77 -34.11
CA SER A 417 19.83 -21.83 -32.92
C SER A 417 19.73 -20.64 -31.94
N SER A 418 18.90 -20.79 -30.91
CA SER A 418 18.73 -19.82 -29.81
C SER A 418 19.04 -20.48 -28.47
N GLU A 419 20.00 -19.94 -27.72
CA GLU A 419 20.29 -20.29 -26.33
C GLU A 419 20.26 -19.02 -25.46
N THR A 420 19.23 -18.90 -24.61
CA THR A 420 19.05 -17.81 -23.63
C THR A 420 19.26 -18.36 -22.21
N VAL A 421 20.21 -17.79 -21.46
CA VAL A 421 20.59 -18.27 -20.11
C VAL A 421 19.95 -17.41 -19.02
N SER A 422 19.00 -17.99 -18.28
CA SER A 422 18.31 -17.36 -17.15
C SER A 422 19.14 -17.34 -15.85
N GLY A 423 19.00 -16.27 -15.07
CA GLY A 423 19.28 -16.29 -13.63
C GLY A 423 18.21 -17.12 -12.88
N PRO A 424 18.43 -17.49 -11.61
CA PRO A 424 17.64 -18.52 -10.92
C PRO A 424 16.27 -18.04 -10.41
N THR A 425 15.46 -17.46 -11.29
CA THR A 425 14.00 -17.40 -11.13
C THR A 425 13.47 -18.82 -11.30
N GLN A 426 12.84 -19.40 -10.26
CA GLN A 426 12.15 -20.69 -10.39
C GLN A 426 10.82 -20.49 -11.15
N SER A 427 10.91 -20.25 -12.46
CA SER A 427 9.75 -20.11 -13.33
C SER A 427 9.06 -21.47 -13.52
N VAL A 428 7.89 -21.63 -12.91
CA VAL A 428 7.02 -22.80 -13.13
C VAL A 428 6.31 -22.61 -14.48
N SER A 429 6.87 -23.14 -15.57
CA SER A 429 6.30 -22.99 -16.90
C SER A 429 5.12 -23.97 -17.13
N PHE A 430 4.03 -23.79 -16.40
CA PHE A 430 2.78 -24.54 -16.61
C PHE A 430 2.03 -24.09 -17.88
N ALA A 431 2.24 -22.83 -18.30
CA ALA A 431 1.44 -22.18 -19.33
C ALA A 431 1.59 -22.74 -20.75
N GLY A 432 2.78 -23.20 -21.13
CA GLY A 432 3.14 -23.45 -22.53
C GLY A 432 2.72 -24.81 -23.10
N GLU A 433 2.74 -25.88 -22.30
CA GLU A 433 2.42 -27.25 -22.77
C GLU A 433 0.88 -27.50 -22.85
N LEU A 434 0.03 -26.54 -22.42
CA LEU A 434 -1.44 -26.64 -22.46
C LEU A 434 -2.08 -26.15 -23.78
N LEU A 435 -1.29 -25.55 -24.69
CA LEU A 435 -1.79 -24.80 -25.85
C LEU A 435 -2.14 -25.66 -27.09
N ASP A 436 -1.91 -26.98 -27.04
CA ASP A 436 -1.92 -27.87 -28.21
C ASP A 436 -3.19 -28.74 -28.38
N LEU A 437 -4.31 -28.42 -27.69
CA LEU A 437 -5.57 -29.19 -27.78
C LEU A 437 -6.74 -28.34 -28.32
N HIS A 438 -7.31 -28.74 -29.46
CA HIS A 438 -8.39 -28.01 -30.15
C HIS A 438 -9.80 -28.34 -29.61
N PRO A 439 -10.73 -27.35 -29.58
CA PRO A 439 -12.11 -27.53 -29.11
C PRO A 439 -13.11 -27.96 -30.20
N VAL A 440 -14.23 -28.58 -29.79
CA VAL A 440 -15.40 -28.87 -30.64
C VAL A 440 -16.68 -28.37 -29.96
N THR A 441 -17.55 -27.69 -30.73
CA THR A 441 -18.66 -26.83 -30.28
C THR A 441 -20.06 -27.49 -30.30
N SER A 442 -21.01 -27.09 -29.42
CA SER A 442 -22.45 -26.90 -29.80
C SER A 442 -23.44 -26.33 -28.73
N THR A 443 -23.84 -25.05 -28.90
CA THR A 443 -25.22 -24.48 -28.89
C THR A 443 -26.37 -24.88 -27.91
N LYS A 444 -26.67 -23.97 -26.95
CA LYS A 444 -27.94 -23.22 -26.67
C LYS A 444 -29.38 -23.82 -26.85
N LYS A 445 -30.24 -23.81 -25.78
CA LYS A 445 -31.44 -22.90 -25.57
C LYS A 445 -32.49 -23.27 -24.44
N ASN A 446 -32.78 -22.29 -23.57
CA ASN A 446 -34.07 -21.74 -23.05
C ASN A 446 -35.22 -22.51 -22.28
N ALA A 447 -35.54 -21.97 -21.08
CA ALA A 447 -36.88 -21.48 -20.57
C ALA A 447 -37.87 -22.30 -19.67
N ILE A 448 -38.24 -21.68 -18.50
CA ILE A 448 -39.60 -21.44 -17.88
C ILE A 448 -40.43 -22.61 -17.23
N VAL A 449 -41.11 -22.52 -16.04
CA VAL A 449 -41.10 -21.59 -14.83
C VAL A 449 -42.08 -22.00 -13.67
N ASP A 450 -41.95 -21.41 -12.44
CA ASP A 450 -42.88 -21.39 -11.25
C ASP A 450 -43.14 -22.70 -10.43
N SER A 451 -43.57 -22.75 -9.14
CA SER A 451 -43.63 -21.80 -7.98
C SER A 451 -43.94 -22.52 -6.62
N LYS A 452 -43.58 -21.90 -5.46
CA LYS A 452 -44.23 -21.96 -4.10
C LYS A 452 -44.36 -23.34 -3.37
N SER A 453 -44.52 -23.52 -2.03
CA SER A 453 -44.80 -22.63 -0.86
C SER A 453 -44.37 -23.22 0.53
N SER A 454 -44.22 -22.33 1.51
CA SER A 454 -43.93 -22.41 2.96
C SER A 454 -44.79 -23.27 3.94
N PHE A 455 -44.27 -23.58 5.15
CA PHE A 455 -44.99 -23.42 6.45
C PHE A 455 -44.07 -23.31 7.71
N LYS A 456 -44.65 -22.98 8.90
CA LYS A 456 -44.00 -22.60 10.19
C LYS A 456 -44.11 -23.65 11.33
N LEU A 457 -43.33 -23.46 12.39
CA LEU A 457 -43.43 -24.11 13.72
C LEU A 457 -44.25 -23.27 14.75
N PRO A 458 -44.79 -23.87 15.82
CA PRO A 458 -45.35 -23.19 17.00
C PRO A 458 -44.57 -23.43 18.33
N ASP A 459 -44.92 -22.65 19.37
CA ASP A 459 -44.12 -22.45 20.59
C ASP A 459 -44.33 -23.45 21.75
N GLY A 460 -43.22 -23.72 22.48
CA GLY A 460 -43.13 -23.61 23.94
C GLY A 460 -43.72 -24.68 24.87
N VAL A 461 -42.86 -25.60 25.38
CA VAL A 461 -42.78 -26.03 26.81
C VAL A 461 -41.32 -26.39 27.19
N VAL A 462 -40.96 -26.25 28.48
CA VAL A 462 -39.60 -26.02 29.06
C VAL A 462 -39.45 -26.74 30.42
N VAL A 463 -38.30 -27.20 30.97
CA VAL A 463 -36.93 -27.64 30.56
C VAL A 463 -36.32 -28.36 31.79
N SER A 464 -35.56 -29.47 31.67
CA SER A 464 -34.80 -30.04 32.82
C SER A 464 -33.62 -30.97 32.47
N SER A 465 -32.48 -30.43 32.03
CA SER A 465 -31.22 -31.20 31.82
C SER A 465 -29.97 -30.30 32.04
N PRO A 466 -28.70 -30.73 31.82
CA PRO A 466 -27.48 -30.20 32.49
C PRO A 466 -26.99 -28.80 32.03
N VAL A 467 -27.89 -27.81 32.06
CA VAL A 467 -27.67 -26.41 31.73
C VAL A 467 -27.37 -25.58 33.00
N ALA A 468 -27.68 -26.08 34.19
CA ALA A 468 -27.42 -25.39 35.47
C ALA A 468 -25.92 -25.17 35.75
N ALA A 469 -25.07 -26.16 35.47
CA ALA A 469 -23.62 -26.05 35.63
C ALA A 469 -22.99 -25.09 34.60
N VAL A 470 -23.45 -25.17 33.34
CA VAL A 470 -23.05 -24.26 32.26
C VAL A 470 -23.47 -22.82 32.58
N ASN A 471 -24.66 -22.61 33.15
CA ASN A 471 -25.14 -21.30 33.56
C ASN A 471 -24.34 -20.69 34.73
N ALA A 472 -23.74 -21.49 35.62
CA ALA A 472 -22.86 -20.98 36.67
C ALA A 472 -21.55 -20.42 36.08
N LEU A 473 -20.90 -21.16 35.19
CA LEU A 473 -19.70 -20.72 34.46
C LEU A 473 -20.01 -19.49 33.58
N THR A 474 -21.18 -19.49 32.93
CA THR A 474 -21.67 -18.37 32.11
C THR A 474 -22.02 -17.14 32.97
N LYS A 475 -22.36 -17.30 34.26
CA LYS A 475 -22.57 -16.17 35.18
C LYS A 475 -21.25 -15.52 35.59
N PHE A 476 -20.21 -16.32 35.85
CA PHE A 476 -18.86 -15.82 36.14
C PHE A 476 -18.27 -15.06 34.93
N MET A 477 -18.43 -15.60 33.71
CA MET A 477 -18.11 -14.89 32.44
C MET A 477 -19.13 -13.80 32.02
N LYS A 478 -20.03 -13.38 32.93
CA LYS A 478 -20.96 -12.25 32.74
C LYS A 478 -20.79 -11.15 33.80
N SER A 479 -19.96 -11.34 34.83
CA SER A 479 -19.70 -10.29 35.84
C SER A 479 -18.50 -9.39 35.54
N THR A 480 -17.60 -9.77 34.64
CA THR A 480 -16.54 -8.88 34.08
C THR A 480 -17.09 -8.09 32.88
N ASN A 481 -17.95 -7.11 33.19
CA ASN A 481 -18.78 -6.42 32.21
C ASN A 481 -18.05 -5.27 31.50
N SER A 482 -17.08 -5.62 30.63
CA SER A 482 -16.42 -4.66 29.72
C SER A 482 -16.42 -5.10 28.25
N SER A 483 -16.54 -6.41 27.96
CA SER A 483 -16.36 -6.94 26.60
C SER A 483 -17.66 -7.26 25.83
N LYS A 484 -18.85 -6.94 26.37
CA LYS A 484 -20.15 -7.33 25.76
C LYS A 484 -20.88 -6.27 24.95
N LYS A 485 -20.38 -5.02 24.90
CA LYS A 485 -20.69 -4.12 23.78
C LYS A 485 -19.87 -4.47 22.52
N ALA A 486 -18.70 -5.09 22.67
CA ALA A 486 -17.84 -5.50 21.55
C ALA A 486 -18.25 -6.82 20.87
N LEU A 487 -19.17 -7.60 21.46
CA LEU A 487 -19.60 -8.92 20.94
C LEU A 487 -21.10 -9.04 20.63
N ALA A 488 -21.86 -7.96 20.80
CA ALA A 488 -23.30 -7.89 20.51
C ALA A 488 -23.69 -6.73 19.56
N GLY A 489 -22.70 -5.97 19.06
CA GLY A 489 -22.83 -5.17 17.83
C GLY A 489 -22.57 -5.99 16.56
N LEU A 490 -22.40 -7.31 16.71
CA LEU A 490 -22.19 -8.28 15.63
C LEU A 490 -23.38 -9.26 15.52
N GLU A 491 -24.61 -8.75 15.66
CA GLU A 491 -25.62 -9.14 14.67
C GLU A 491 -25.18 -8.49 13.35
N ILE A 492 -24.25 -9.18 12.67
CA ILE A 492 -23.70 -8.74 11.39
C ILE A 492 -24.84 -8.72 10.40
N ASP A 493 -25.30 -7.50 10.09
CA ASP A 493 -26.28 -7.29 9.05
C ASP A 493 -25.74 -7.88 7.75
N LYS A 494 -26.55 -8.67 7.05
CA LYS A 494 -26.09 -9.45 5.88
C LYS A 494 -26.03 -8.60 4.60
N GLY A 495 -25.59 -7.35 4.76
CA GLY A 495 -25.54 -6.31 3.72
C GLY A 495 -24.43 -5.26 3.86
N ILE A 496 -23.50 -5.39 4.83
CA ILE A 496 -22.46 -4.37 5.14
C ILE A 496 -21.27 -4.41 4.13
N VAL A 497 -21.55 -4.33 2.82
CA VAL A 497 -20.52 -4.24 1.76
C VAL A 497 -20.98 -3.44 0.51
N ALA A 498 -22.07 -2.67 0.57
CA ALA A 498 -22.52 -1.86 -0.57
C ALA A 498 -22.97 -0.45 -0.16
N ASP A 499 -24.08 -0.34 0.59
CA ASP A 499 -24.65 0.97 0.95
C ASP A 499 -23.72 1.79 1.86
N ASP A 500 -23.00 1.13 2.77
CA ASP A 500 -21.94 1.76 3.57
C ASP A 500 -20.71 2.11 2.72
N ILE A 501 -20.40 1.42 1.61
CA ILE A 501 -19.21 1.76 0.78
C ILE A 501 -19.45 3.06 0.02
N ASP A 502 -20.69 3.34 -0.40
CA ASP A 502 -21.00 4.57 -1.14
C ASP A 502 -20.93 5.84 -0.25
N ASP A 503 -21.18 5.72 1.06
CA ASP A 503 -20.94 6.79 2.04
C ASP A 503 -19.49 6.78 2.58
N TYR A 504 -18.94 5.60 2.88
CA TYR A 504 -17.56 5.42 3.34
C TYR A 504 -16.57 5.94 2.31
N ALA A 505 -16.64 5.53 1.04
CA ALA A 505 -15.72 6.00 0.02
C ALA A 505 -15.91 7.50 -0.30
N ARG A 506 -17.14 8.05 -0.31
CA ARG A 506 -17.31 9.52 -0.44
C ARG A 506 -16.67 10.28 0.72
N LYS A 507 -16.81 9.78 1.95
CA LYS A 507 -16.25 10.36 3.17
C LYS A 507 -14.73 10.19 3.25
N HIS A 508 -14.19 9.06 2.78
CA HIS A 508 -12.77 8.78 2.74
C HIS A 508 -12.07 9.33 1.49
N LEU A 509 -12.78 9.69 0.41
CA LEU A 509 -12.23 10.41 -0.73
C LEU A 509 -11.87 11.85 -0.36
N SER A 510 -12.72 12.54 0.43
CA SER A 510 -12.35 13.83 1.01
C SER A 510 -11.20 13.71 2.00
N ASP A 511 -11.10 12.59 2.72
CA ASP A 511 -9.95 12.33 3.59
C ASP A 511 -8.68 12.07 2.75
N LEU A 512 -8.73 11.26 1.69
CA LEU A 512 -7.65 10.98 0.74
C LEU A 512 -7.09 12.25 0.10
N GLU A 513 -7.99 13.08 -0.46
CA GLU A 513 -7.66 14.39 -1.04
C GLU A 513 -7.01 15.30 0.00
N TYR A 514 -7.50 15.30 1.25
CA TYR A 514 -6.89 16.08 2.32
C TYR A 514 -5.52 15.52 2.77
N TYR A 515 -5.38 14.19 2.96
CA TYR A 515 -4.12 13.52 3.30
C TYR A 515 -3.06 13.86 2.24
N SER A 516 -3.43 13.79 0.96
CA SER A 516 -2.56 14.12 -0.16
C SER A 516 -2.20 15.62 -0.19
N ASN A 517 -3.18 16.51 -0.11
CA ASN A 517 -2.96 17.98 -0.13
C ASN A 517 -2.11 18.51 1.05
N ASN A 518 -1.80 17.69 2.05
CA ASN A 518 -0.97 18.05 3.21
C ASN A 518 0.25 17.11 3.41
N ASN A 519 0.64 16.34 2.38
CA ASN A 519 1.83 15.46 2.36
C ASN A 519 1.84 14.32 3.39
N TYR A 520 0.66 13.80 3.72
CA TYR A 520 0.50 12.67 4.66
C TYR A 520 0.50 11.28 4.00
N TYR A 521 0.84 11.18 2.72
CA TYR A 521 1.19 9.92 2.05
C TYR A 521 2.70 9.80 1.82
N PRO A 522 3.48 9.47 2.84
CA PRO A 522 4.94 9.43 2.73
C PRO A 522 5.47 8.14 2.08
N ALA A 523 6.65 8.24 1.48
CA ALA A 523 7.44 7.09 1.06
C ALA A 523 8.05 6.38 2.28
N ASP A 524 7.37 5.34 2.77
CA ASP A 524 7.92 4.43 3.77
C ASP A 524 9.04 3.52 3.18
N TYR A 525 9.22 3.47 1.85
CA TYR A 525 10.15 2.56 1.17
C TYR A 525 10.72 3.07 -0.17
N PHE A 526 11.77 3.89 -0.15
CA PHE A 526 12.65 4.01 -1.33
C PHE A 526 13.64 2.83 -1.38
N GLY A 527 13.79 2.21 -2.56
CA GLY A 527 15.03 1.51 -2.90
C GLY A 527 16.18 2.51 -3.05
N PHE A 528 17.44 2.07 -2.88
CA PHE A 528 18.64 2.86 -3.22
C PHE A 528 19.71 2.05 -4.02
N GLU A 529 19.44 0.79 -4.37
CA GLU A 529 20.36 -0.23 -4.91
C GLU A 529 21.27 0.26 -6.06
N ASN A 530 20.68 0.65 -7.19
CA ASN A 530 21.39 1.03 -8.41
C ASN A 530 21.93 2.46 -8.36
N ALA A 531 21.30 3.36 -7.61
CA ALA A 531 21.82 4.69 -7.33
C ALA A 531 23.12 4.59 -6.51
N ILE A 532 23.18 3.68 -5.54
CA ILE A 532 24.42 3.31 -4.83
C ILE A 532 25.43 2.69 -5.81
N LEU A 533 25.06 1.65 -6.56
CA LEU A 533 25.98 0.99 -7.52
C LEU A 533 26.62 1.98 -8.50
N SER A 534 25.85 2.96 -8.96
CA SER A 534 26.29 3.99 -9.90
C SER A 534 27.11 5.10 -9.23
N ALA A 535 26.68 5.59 -8.07
CA ALA A 535 27.46 6.54 -7.26
C ALA A 535 28.87 5.99 -6.93
N PHE A 536 28.99 4.68 -6.75
CA PHE A 536 30.27 3.99 -6.55
C PHE A 536 30.88 3.36 -7.80
N LYS A 537 30.29 3.58 -8.98
CA LYS A 537 30.78 3.12 -10.31
C LYS A 537 31.15 1.63 -10.35
N GLY A 538 30.37 0.79 -9.67
CA GLY A 538 30.64 -0.64 -9.48
C GLY A 538 31.85 -0.97 -8.60
N LYS A 539 32.54 0.01 -8.02
CA LYS A 539 33.73 -0.14 -7.16
C LYS A 539 33.35 -0.22 -5.68
N ILE A 540 32.39 -1.07 -5.35
CA ILE A 540 32.14 -1.42 -3.94
C ILE A 540 33.37 -2.19 -3.42
N PRO A 541 33.94 -1.84 -2.25
CA PRO A 541 35.05 -2.58 -1.68
C PRO A 541 34.69 -4.06 -1.47
N GLU A 542 35.49 -4.99 -2.02
CA GLU A 542 35.17 -6.42 -2.01
C GLU A 542 34.95 -6.98 -0.60
N ASN A 543 35.61 -6.42 0.42
CA ASN A 543 35.44 -6.80 1.82
C ASN A 543 34.02 -6.54 2.36
N LEU A 544 33.26 -5.62 1.75
CA LEU A 544 31.88 -5.29 2.12
C LEU A 544 30.83 -6.11 1.34
N LEU A 545 31.23 -6.94 0.36
CA LEU A 545 30.30 -7.76 -0.44
C LEU A 545 29.84 -9.03 0.30
N LYS A 546 29.16 -8.82 1.42
CA LYS A 546 28.61 -9.83 2.34
C LYS A 546 27.18 -9.43 2.70
N THR A 547 26.31 -10.36 3.05
CA THR A 547 24.99 -9.99 3.57
C THR A 547 25.11 -9.31 4.94
N TRP A 548 24.16 -8.46 5.32
CA TRP A 548 24.17 -7.70 6.58
C TRP A 548 24.35 -8.59 7.82
N SER A 549 23.75 -9.78 7.78
CA SER A 549 23.88 -10.85 8.78
C SER A 549 25.30 -11.41 8.93
N GLN A 550 26.12 -11.34 7.88
CA GLN A 550 27.50 -11.83 7.83
C GLN A 550 28.54 -10.74 8.15
N MET A 551 28.10 -9.48 8.31
CA MET A 551 28.98 -8.35 8.60
C MET A 551 29.25 -8.16 10.09
N THR A 552 30.48 -7.71 10.38
CA THR A 552 30.82 -7.05 11.65
C THR A 552 30.18 -5.67 11.76
N GLU A 553 30.08 -5.13 12.98
CA GLU A 553 29.54 -3.78 13.21
C GLU A 553 30.34 -2.68 12.47
N SER A 554 31.67 -2.83 12.35
CA SER A 554 32.52 -1.90 11.61
C SER A 554 32.25 -1.92 10.10
N GLU A 555 31.95 -3.10 9.53
CA GLU A 555 31.57 -3.22 8.11
C GLU A 555 30.17 -2.64 7.86
N ARG A 556 29.20 -2.89 8.77
CA ARG A 556 27.87 -2.25 8.71
C ARG A 556 27.96 -0.73 8.79
N ALA A 557 28.79 -0.20 9.69
CA ALA A 557 29.04 1.24 9.79
C ALA A 557 29.61 1.81 8.48
N GLN A 558 30.58 1.14 7.86
CA GLN A 558 31.12 1.54 6.55
C GLN A 558 30.05 1.52 5.45
N VAL A 559 29.16 0.53 5.43
CA VAL A 559 28.02 0.49 4.50
C VAL A 559 27.05 1.65 4.72
N ILE A 560 26.70 1.97 5.97
CA ILE A 560 25.84 3.12 6.28
C ILE A 560 26.50 4.42 5.78
N ASP A 561 27.79 4.60 6.06
CA ASP A 561 28.60 5.76 5.63
C ASP A 561 28.75 5.93 4.11
N LEU A 562 28.51 4.83 3.38
CA LEU A 562 28.54 4.73 1.92
C LEU A 562 27.15 5.02 1.32
N VAL A 563 26.10 4.41 1.87
CA VAL A 563 24.74 4.41 1.32
C VAL A 563 23.93 5.66 1.72
N LEU A 564 23.99 6.05 3.00
CA LEU A 564 23.12 7.09 3.56
C LEU A 564 23.17 8.44 2.80
N PRO A 565 24.31 8.91 2.25
CA PRO A 565 24.36 10.13 1.44
C PRO A 565 23.54 10.07 0.14
N VAL A 566 23.38 8.88 -0.47
CA VAL A 566 22.57 8.69 -1.69
C VAL A 566 21.09 8.75 -1.34
N ALA A 567 20.70 7.98 -0.33
CA ALA A 567 19.34 7.96 0.22
C ALA A 567 18.85 9.37 0.59
N TRP A 568 19.69 10.08 1.35
CA TRP A 568 19.45 11.46 1.73
C TRP A 568 19.22 12.40 0.55
N THR A 569 19.99 12.25 -0.55
CA THR A 569 19.94 13.15 -1.70
C THR A 569 18.59 13.05 -2.43
N VAL A 570 18.14 11.83 -2.73
CA VAL A 570 16.90 11.57 -3.47
C VAL A 570 15.67 11.94 -2.64
N THR A 571 15.62 11.57 -1.36
CA THR A 571 14.52 11.99 -0.48
C THR A 571 14.51 13.51 -0.30
N LEU A 572 15.65 14.16 -0.05
CA LEU A 572 15.68 15.61 0.19
C LEU A 572 15.17 16.42 -1.01
N ILE A 573 15.51 16.03 -2.25
CA ILE A 573 15.06 16.78 -3.42
C ILE A 573 13.55 16.59 -3.68
N HIS A 574 12.99 15.42 -3.36
CA HIS A 574 11.57 15.13 -3.36
C HIS A 574 10.82 16.02 -2.34
N GLU A 575 11.25 16.03 -1.08
CA GLU A 575 10.62 16.87 -0.05
C GLU A 575 10.75 18.37 -0.35
N ILE A 576 11.85 18.81 -0.98
CA ILE A 576 11.96 20.19 -1.46
C ILE A 576 10.95 20.45 -2.57
N GLY A 577 10.75 19.52 -3.51
CA GLY A 577 9.73 19.61 -4.56
C GLY A 577 8.35 19.93 -4.00
N HIS A 578 7.93 19.22 -2.95
CA HIS A 578 6.68 19.51 -2.24
C HIS A 578 6.63 20.94 -1.69
N THR A 579 7.68 21.38 -0.99
CA THR A 579 7.70 22.73 -0.41
C THR A 579 7.83 23.87 -1.43
N LEU A 580 8.06 23.54 -2.70
CA LEU A 580 7.99 24.45 -3.84
C LEU A 580 6.61 24.46 -4.53
N GLY A 581 5.69 23.61 -4.06
CA GLY A 581 4.30 23.49 -4.51
C GLY A 581 3.99 22.20 -5.26
N LEU A 582 4.95 21.31 -5.53
CA LEU A 582 4.74 20.14 -6.40
C LEU A 582 4.07 18.95 -5.70
N ARG A 583 3.08 18.34 -6.36
CA ARG A 583 2.46 17.08 -5.92
C ARG A 583 3.21 15.86 -6.44
N HIS A 584 2.91 14.69 -5.88
CA HIS A 584 3.38 13.40 -6.40
C HIS A 584 3.01 13.21 -7.88
N ASN A 585 3.91 12.62 -8.66
CA ASN A 585 3.63 12.12 -10.00
C ASN A 585 3.97 10.63 -10.10
N PHE A 586 2.96 9.75 -10.07
CA PHE A 586 3.08 8.30 -10.17
C PHE A 586 2.91 7.77 -11.62
N SER A 587 3.13 8.60 -12.64
CA SER A 587 3.21 8.16 -14.04
C SER A 587 4.53 8.56 -14.72
N GLY A 588 5.50 9.10 -13.96
CA GLY A 588 6.79 9.47 -14.51
C GLY A 588 7.61 8.28 -15.00
N SER A 589 7.34 7.05 -14.59
CA SER A 589 7.96 5.83 -15.14
C SER A 589 7.35 5.36 -16.48
N GLU A 590 6.09 5.70 -16.78
CA GLU A 590 5.48 5.48 -18.12
C GLU A 590 5.85 6.60 -19.12
N ASP A 591 6.21 7.80 -18.63
CA ASP A 591 6.47 9.05 -19.38
C ASP A 591 7.81 9.05 -20.17
N LYS A 592 8.02 8.01 -20.99
CA LYS A 592 9.28 7.70 -21.70
C LYS A 592 9.80 8.80 -22.63
N ASP A 593 8.90 9.62 -23.19
CA ASP A 593 9.23 10.76 -24.07
C ASP A 593 9.80 11.98 -23.28
N ASN A 594 9.78 11.90 -21.94
CA ASN A 594 10.27 12.91 -21.02
C ASN A 594 11.41 12.42 -20.11
N PHE A 595 12.04 11.28 -20.39
CA PHE A 595 13.27 10.90 -19.70
C PHE A 595 14.44 11.80 -20.08
N TYR A 596 15.45 11.89 -19.21
CA TYR A 596 16.75 12.44 -19.60
C TYR A 596 17.52 11.46 -20.49
N SER A 597 18.08 11.97 -21.59
CA SER A 597 19.05 11.24 -22.41
C SER A 597 20.37 11.02 -21.66
N LYS A 598 21.17 10.06 -22.13
CA LYS A 598 22.49 9.74 -21.58
C LYS A 598 23.42 10.98 -21.59
N GLU A 599 23.30 11.80 -22.62
CA GLU A 599 24.06 13.03 -22.80
C GLU A 599 23.66 14.11 -21.78
N GLU A 600 22.36 14.27 -21.51
CA GLU A 600 21.85 15.19 -20.49
C GLU A 600 22.25 14.74 -19.08
N LEU A 601 22.03 13.46 -18.74
CA LEU A 601 22.44 12.87 -17.45
C LEU A 601 23.94 13.06 -17.20
N LYS A 602 24.78 12.81 -18.22
CA LYS A 602 26.22 13.06 -18.15
C LYS A 602 26.57 14.53 -17.95
N GLY A 603 25.77 15.45 -18.47
CA GLY A 603 25.86 16.89 -18.20
C GLY A 603 25.62 17.24 -16.73
N HIS A 604 24.78 16.47 -16.03
CA HIS A 604 24.56 16.56 -14.58
C HIS A 604 25.55 15.71 -13.74
N GLY A 605 26.54 15.08 -14.37
CA GLY A 605 27.53 14.22 -13.69
C GLY A 605 27.05 12.80 -13.39
N ILE A 606 25.92 12.39 -13.96
CA ILE A 606 25.29 11.07 -13.81
C ILE A 606 25.74 10.19 -14.99
N ASP A 607 26.32 9.01 -14.73
CA ASP A 607 26.90 8.13 -15.76
C ASP A 607 26.16 6.79 -15.97
N HIS A 608 24.90 6.73 -15.55
CA HIS A 608 23.97 5.63 -15.78
C HIS A 608 22.66 6.14 -16.40
N ASP A 609 21.85 5.22 -16.92
CA ASP A 609 20.53 5.53 -17.47
C ASP A 609 19.52 5.71 -16.33
N ILE A 610 18.61 6.67 -16.48
CA ILE A 610 17.47 6.87 -15.57
C ILE A 610 16.17 6.81 -16.37
N HIS A 611 15.23 5.99 -15.93
CA HIS A 611 13.95 5.69 -16.62
C HIS A 611 12.75 6.22 -15.85
N ILE A 612 12.77 7.52 -15.56
CA ILE A 612 11.68 8.23 -14.89
C ILE A 612 11.71 9.70 -15.35
N SER A 613 10.56 10.37 -15.41
CA SER A 613 10.46 11.79 -15.80
C SER A 613 10.33 12.76 -14.63
N SER A 614 9.96 12.28 -13.42
CA SER A 614 9.71 13.07 -12.21
C SER A 614 10.40 12.48 -10.98
N VAL A 615 10.97 13.34 -10.13
CA VAL A 615 11.47 12.96 -8.80
C VAL A 615 10.36 12.87 -7.76
N MET A 616 9.15 13.34 -8.10
CA MET A 616 7.96 13.26 -7.27
C MET A 616 7.26 11.89 -7.34
N GLU A 617 7.91 10.90 -7.96
CA GLU A 617 7.49 9.51 -8.01
C GLU A 617 8.17 8.68 -6.91
N TYR A 618 7.59 7.52 -6.60
CA TYR A 618 8.18 6.54 -5.68
C TYR A 618 8.70 5.32 -6.46
N PRO A 619 9.96 5.33 -6.94
CA PRO A 619 10.52 4.18 -7.66
C PRO A 619 10.74 2.99 -6.71
N PHE A 620 10.48 1.78 -7.22
CA PHE A 620 10.80 0.54 -6.50
C PHE A 620 12.27 0.13 -6.67
N GLU A 621 12.77 0.15 -7.90
CA GLU A 621 14.16 -0.18 -8.24
C GLU A 621 14.88 1.01 -8.91
N ASP A 622 16.06 1.29 -8.40
CA ASP A 622 16.81 2.55 -8.56
C ASP A 622 17.33 2.94 -9.93
N ILE A 623 16.97 2.21 -10.97
CA ILE A 623 17.14 2.72 -12.34
C ILE A 623 16.16 3.90 -12.56
N GLY A 624 15.20 4.13 -11.65
CA GLY A 624 14.33 5.31 -11.61
C GLY A 624 14.62 6.35 -10.50
N ALA A 625 15.66 6.23 -9.66
CA ALA A 625 15.86 7.19 -8.56
C ALA A 625 16.60 8.47 -9.03
N LEU A 626 15.86 9.54 -9.28
CA LEU A 626 16.41 10.83 -9.73
C LEU A 626 17.14 11.60 -8.58
N PRO A 627 18.45 11.89 -8.70
CA PRO A 627 19.16 12.75 -7.75
C PRO A 627 19.10 14.25 -8.14
N ILE A 628 18.30 14.59 -9.14
CA ILE A 628 18.06 15.92 -9.71
C ILE A 628 16.55 16.06 -10.00
N MET A 629 16.03 17.27 -10.21
CA MET A 629 14.64 17.41 -10.69
C MET A 629 14.49 16.78 -12.07
N GLY A 630 13.42 16.01 -12.28
CA GLY A 630 13.05 15.40 -13.55
C GLY A 630 12.58 16.42 -14.59
N LYS A 631 12.53 16.05 -15.87
CA LYS A 631 12.03 16.94 -16.93
C LYS A 631 10.56 17.32 -16.72
N TYR A 632 9.76 16.41 -16.15
CA TYR A 632 8.41 16.70 -15.71
C TYR A 632 8.40 17.81 -14.65
N ASP A 633 9.23 17.68 -13.61
CA ASP A 633 9.29 18.65 -12.51
C ASP A 633 9.73 20.03 -13.02
N VAL A 634 10.73 20.06 -13.91
CA VAL A 634 11.16 21.29 -14.58
C VAL A 634 10.03 21.89 -15.42
N ALA A 635 9.20 21.08 -16.09
CA ALA A 635 8.03 21.56 -16.83
C ALA A 635 6.91 22.08 -15.91
N ALA A 636 6.63 21.39 -14.81
CA ALA A 636 5.70 21.85 -13.78
C ALA A 636 6.17 23.18 -13.17
N LEU A 637 7.44 23.29 -12.75
CA LEU A 637 8.03 24.53 -12.24
C LEU A 637 8.00 25.67 -13.27
N ARG A 638 8.21 25.37 -14.56
CA ARG A 638 8.08 26.34 -15.66
C ARG A 638 6.65 26.84 -15.84
N PHE A 639 5.67 25.96 -15.70
CA PHE A 639 4.26 26.32 -15.71
C PHE A 639 3.87 27.14 -14.46
N GLY A 640 4.26 26.72 -13.26
CA GLY A 640 3.92 27.37 -11.99
C GLY A 640 4.59 28.72 -11.79
N TYR A 641 5.90 28.82 -12.02
CA TYR A 641 6.68 30.02 -11.74
C TYR A 641 6.80 30.97 -12.94
N ALA A 642 7.11 30.45 -14.13
CA ALA A 642 7.34 31.27 -15.33
C ALA A 642 6.09 31.46 -16.21
N ARG A 643 4.96 30.78 -15.90
CA ARG A 643 3.72 30.75 -16.69
C ARG A 643 3.96 30.44 -18.18
N LYS A 644 4.79 29.43 -18.46
CA LYS A 644 5.13 28.99 -19.83
C LYS A 644 5.03 27.48 -19.97
N ALA A 645 4.83 27.02 -21.21
CA ALA A 645 4.93 25.62 -21.60
C ALA A 645 5.80 25.48 -22.87
N LEU A 646 6.30 24.27 -23.11
CA LEU A 646 6.96 23.90 -24.36
C LEU A 646 5.93 23.44 -25.40
N LEU A 647 6.19 23.73 -26.68
CA LEU A 647 5.53 23.07 -27.80
C LEU A 647 6.08 21.65 -28.01
N ALA A 648 5.35 20.81 -28.73
CA ALA A 648 5.78 19.44 -29.06
C ALA A 648 6.99 19.35 -30.02
N ASP A 649 7.51 20.50 -30.48
CA ASP A 649 8.85 20.61 -31.08
C ASP A 649 10.01 20.48 -30.07
N GLY A 650 9.69 20.51 -28.76
CA GLY A 650 10.61 20.36 -27.64
C GLY A 650 11.52 21.57 -27.37
N LYS A 651 11.32 22.71 -28.05
CA LYS A 651 12.25 23.86 -28.02
C LYS A 651 11.55 25.21 -27.89
N THR A 652 10.39 25.37 -28.51
CA THR A 652 9.67 26.65 -28.52
C THR A 652 8.84 26.81 -27.26
N LEU A 653 9.01 27.96 -26.58
CA LEU A 653 8.25 28.31 -25.39
C LEU A 653 7.08 29.23 -25.72
N VAL A 654 5.89 28.91 -25.19
CA VAL A 654 4.69 29.74 -25.26
C VAL A 654 4.21 30.14 -23.87
N SER A 655 3.64 31.34 -23.75
CA SER A 655 3.03 31.82 -22.51
C SER A 655 1.66 31.19 -22.27
N ILE A 656 1.36 30.88 -21.00
CA ILE A 656 0.07 30.33 -20.55
C ILE A 656 -0.70 31.44 -19.80
N GLY A 657 -1.89 31.77 -20.31
CA GLY A 657 -2.76 32.79 -19.71
C GLY A 657 -3.54 32.30 -18.50
N GLU A 658 -4.44 33.15 -18.00
CA GLU A 658 -5.32 32.86 -16.84
C GLU A 658 -6.29 31.69 -17.07
N LYS A 659 -6.66 31.42 -18.33
CA LYS A 659 -7.52 30.29 -18.72
C LYS A 659 -6.79 28.95 -18.83
N GLY A 660 -5.50 28.91 -18.51
CA GLY A 660 -4.73 27.68 -18.41
C GLY A 660 -4.29 27.05 -19.74
N ILE A 661 -3.79 25.83 -19.62
CA ILE A 661 -3.26 24.96 -20.68
C ILE A 661 -4.33 24.65 -21.72
N LYS A 662 -5.53 24.24 -21.30
CA LYS A 662 -6.60 23.85 -22.23
C LYS A 662 -6.96 24.97 -23.20
N ALA A 663 -7.13 26.19 -22.71
CA ALA A 663 -7.43 27.35 -23.55
C ALA A 663 -6.28 27.70 -24.51
N LYS A 664 -5.02 27.43 -24.13
CA LYS A 664 -3.86 27.61 -25.01
C LYS A 664 -3.77 26.52 -26.08
N GLN A 665 -4.11 25.28 -25.74
CA GLN A 665 -4.20 24.18 -26.70
C GLN A 665 -5.30 24.46 -27.75
N GLU A 666 -6.50 24.89 -27.32
CA GLU A 666 -7.60 25.32 -28.20
C GLU A 666 -7.27 26.57 -29.06
N GLU A 667 -6.29 27.38 -28.67
CA GLU A 667 -5.78 28.52 -29.46
C GLU A 667 -4.85 28.02 -30.57
N LEU A 668 -3.89 27.15 -30.22
CA LEU A 668 -2.93 26.59 -31.17
C LEU A 668 -3.60 25.71 -32.22
N GLU A 669 -4.58 24.89 -31.84
CA GLU A 669 -5.38 24.07 -32.76
C GLU A 669 -6.09 24.93 -33.82
N LYS A 670 -6.67 26.07 -33.42
CA LYS A 670 -7.30 27.02 -34.35
C LYS A 670 -6.30 27.73 -35.27
N GLU A 671 -5.04 27.86 -34.88
CA GLU A 671 -3.98 28.35 -35.79
C GLU A 671 -3.53 27.26 -36.77
N LEU A 672 -3.51 25.98 -36.37
CA LEU A 672 -3.27 24.84 -37.26
C LEU A 672 -4.38 24.67 -38.32
N GLU A 673 -5.64 24.78 -37.91
CA GLU A 673 -6.81 24.68 -38.80
C GLU A 673 -6.84 25.72 -39.93
N LYS A 674 -6.17 26.87 -39.75
CA LYS A 674 -6.03 27.90 -40.80
C LYS A 674 -5.05 27.53 -41.90
N LEU A 675 -4.18 26.54 -41.67
CA LEU A 675 -3.26 26.06 -42.70
C LEU A 675 -4.01 25.20 -43.73
N PRO A 676 -3.65 25.28 -45.03
CA PRO A 676 -4.11 24.33 -46.04
C PRO A 676 -3.87 22.87 -45.59
N GLN A 677 -4.77 21.94 -45.92
CA GLN A 677 -4.68 20.55 -45.47
C GLN A 677 -3.37 19.86 -45.87
N ASP A 678 -2.81 20.19 -47.04
CA ASP A 678 -1.51 19.73 -47.52
C ASP A 678 -0.32 20.24 -46.68
N GLN A 679 -0.53 21.27 -45.86
CA GLN A 679 0.48 21.89 -44.99
C GLN A 679 0.29 21.53 -43.51
N GLN A 680 -0.79 20.84 -43.14
CA GLN A 680 -1.01 20.30 -41.78
C GLN A 680 -0.19 19.01 -41.55
N THR A 681 1.11 19.06 -41.87
CA THR A 681 2.05 17.95 -41.71
C THR A 681 2.35 17.66 -40.24
N SER A 682 2.99 16.53 -39.95
CA SER A 682 3.42 16.19 -38.58
C SER A 682 4.44 17.20 -38.00
N GLU A 683 5.29 17.84 -38.80
CA GLU A 683 6.10 18.97 -38.33
C GLU A 683 5.28 20.23 -38.04
N ALA A 684 4.19 20.47 -38.78
CA ALA A 684 3.28 21.58 -38.48
C ALA A 684 2.53 21.30 -37.17
N GLN A 685 1.95 20.11 -37.01
CA GLN A 685 1.29 19.69 -35.77
C GLN A 685 2.17 19.93 -34.54
N LYS A 686 3.46 19.56 -34.57
CA LYS A 686 4.41 19.81 -33.46
C LYS A 686 4.64 21.27 -33.11
N LYS A 687 4.37 22.21 -34.02
CA LYS A 687 4.44 23.67 -33.81
C LYS A 687 3.12 24.28 -33.34
N TYR A 688 2.04 23.50 -33.32
CA TYR A 688 0.70 23.92 -32.93
C TYR A 688 0.07 22.96 -31.90
N SER A 689 0.89 22.19 -31.18
CA SER A 689 0.47 21.44 -30.01
C SER A 689 1.47 21.66 -28.86
N LEU A 690 0.96 21.64 -27.63
CA LEU A 690 1.79 21.65 -26.44
C LEU A 690 2.51 20.30 -26.29
N LYS A 691 3.69 20.30 -25.66
CA LYS A 691 4.38 19.05 -25.30
C LYS A 691 3.57 18.31 -24.25
N SER A 692 3.30 17.02 -24.48
CA SER A 692 2.64 16.15 -23.51
C SER A 692 3.57 15.75 -22.36
N TYR A 693 2.96 15.53 -21.21
CA TYR A 693 3.56 15.02 -19.98
C TYR A 693 2.52 14.15 -19.30
N ASP A 694 2.90 12.95 -18.88
CA ASP A 694 1.98 12.08 -18.14
C ASP A 694 2.01 12.45 -16.65
N TYR A 695 0.82 12.51 -16.05
CA TYR A 695 0.65 12.91 -14.65
C TYR A 695 -0.40 12.05 -13.95
N CYS A 696 -0.02 11.52 -12.79
CA CYS A 696 -0.94 10.80 -11.92
C CYS A 696 -0.58 10.99 -10.44
N THR A 697 -1.55 10.99 -9.54
CA THR A 697 -1.36 11.49 -8.17
C THR A 697 -2.04 10.58 -7.14
N ASP A 698 -1.95 10.91 -5.85
CA ASP A 698 -2.34 10.02 -4.75
C ASP A 698 -3.79 9.51 -4.83
N GLU A 699 -4.73 10.33 -5.30
CA GLU A 699 -6.14 9.95 -5.44
C GLU A 699 -6.37 8.94 -6.57
N HIS A 700 -5.39 8.73 -7.44
CA HIS A 700 -5.48 7.87 -8.62
C HIS A 700 -4.75 6.53 -8.46
N VAL A 701 -3.92 6.34 -7.42
CA VAL A 701 -3.02 5.17 -7.29
C VAL A 701 -3.73 3.82 -7.12
N ASP A 702 -5.05 3.83 -7.04
CA ASP A 702 -5.90 2.64 -6.95
C ASP A 702 -6.89 2.48 -8.12
N ALA A 703 -6.83 3.37 -9.11
CA ALA A 703 -7.76 3.41 -10.25
C ALA A 703 -7.14 2.93 -11.57
N ASN A 704 -5.81 2.97 -11.73
CA ASN A 704 -5.12 2.59 -12.97
C ASN A 704 -3.88 1.71 -12.66
N PRO A 705 -3.69 0.55 -13.32
CA PRO A 705 -2.49 -0.27 -13.14
C PRO A 705 -1.15 0.42 -13.48
N GLY A 706 -1.16 1.45 -14.34
CA GLY A 706 0.02 2.26 -14.70
C GLY A 706 0.24 3.51 -13.84
N CYS A 707 -0.49 3.60 -12.71
CA CYS A 707 -0.30 4.66 -11.73
C CYS A 707 -0.23 4.01 -10.36
N LYS A 708 0.96 3.63 -9.93
CA LYS A 708 1.18 2.97 -8.64
C LYS A 708 2.36 3.59 -7.91
N ARG A 709 2.33 3.44 -6.58
CA ARG A 709 3.49 3.70 -5.74
C ARG A 709 4.39 2.47 -5.78
N PHE A 710 5.70 2.67 -5.92
CA PHE A 710 6.68 1.58 -5.95
C PHE A 710 6.40 0.56 -7.06
N ASP A 711 6.08 1.04 -8.26
CA ASP A 711 6.24 0.28 -9.49
C ASP A 711 7.55 0.66 -10.22
N THR A 712 7.75 0.07 -11.39
CA THR A 712 8.86 0.31 -12.31
C THR A 712 8.49 -0.34 -13.65
N GLY A 713 8.54 0.42 -14.73
CA GLY A 713 8.32 -0.08 -16.09
C GLY A 713 7.84 1.02 -17.02
N THR A 714 8.30 1.00 -18.27
CA THR A 714 7.97 2.04 -19.28
C THR A 714 6.64 1.78 -20.01
N ASN A 715 5.91 0.77 -19.56
CA ASN A 715 4.62 0.33 -20.07
C ASN A 715 4.00 -0.70 -19.11
N LEU A 716 2.68 -0.86 -19.21
CA LEU A 716 1.88 -1.82 -18.45
C LEU A 716 2.42 -3.27 -18.40
N LYS A 717 3.05 -3.79 -19.46
CA LYS A 717 3.62 -5.15 -19.45
C LYS A 717 4.84 -5.25 -18.53
N GLU A 718 5.71 -4.25 -18.58
CA GLU A 718 6.85 -4.13 -17.67
C GLU A 718 6.39 -3.96 -16.22
N ILE A 719 5.38 -3.11 -15.97
CA ILE A 719 4.80 -2.92 -14.64
C ILE A 719 4.17 -4.22 -14.09
N ALA A 720 3.44 -4.98 -14.92
CA ALA A 720 2.90 -6.28 -14.54
C ALA A 720 4.01 -7.30 -14.21
N GLN A 721 5.04 -7.39 -15.05
CA GLN A 721 6.21 -8.24 -14.79
C GLN A 721 6.97 -7.80 -13.53
N HIS A 722 7.03 -6.49 -13.29
CA HIS A 722 7.64 -5.92 -12.10
C HIS A 722 6.89 -6.34 -10.84
N GLN A 723 5.56 -6.18 -10.75
CA GLN A 723 4.76 -6.64 -9.60
C GLN A 723 4.99 -8.13 -9.28
N ILE A 724 5.11 -8.97 -10.31
CA ILE A 724 5.46 -10.40 -10.19
C ILE A 724 6.87 -10.56 -9.58
N ASN A 725 7.85 -9.81 -10.09
CA ASN A 725 9.22 -9.82 -9.58
C ASN A 725 9.30 -9.35 -8.12
N ILE A 726 8.49 -8.35 -7.69
CA ILE A 726 8.37 -7.94 -6.29
C ILE A 726 7.95 -9.14 -5.44
N TYR A 727 6.82 -9.77 -5.78
CA TYR A 727 6.23 -10.84 -4.97
C TYR A 727 7.23 -11.99 -4.73
N ASP A 728 8.01 -12.35 -5.75
CA ASP A 728 9.04 -13.38 -5.70
C ASP A 728 10.32 -12.93 -4.98
N ARG A 729 10.87 -11.75 -5.31
CA ARG A 729 12.07 -11.17 -4.67
C ARG A 729 11.86 -11.03 -3.16
N TYR A 730 10.65 -10.65 -2.74
CA TYR A 730 10.34 -10.39 -1.35
C TYR A 730 10.04 -11.64 -0.52
N TYR A 731 9.87 -12.81 -1.13
CA TYR A 731 9.61 -14.05 -0.38
C TYR A 731 10.67 -14.33 0.71
N LYS A 732 11.97 -14.16 0.41
CA LYS A 732 13.06 -14.34 1.38
C LYS A 732 12.95 -13.43 2.62
N TYR A 733 12.50 -12.18 2.45
CA TYR A 733 12.42 -11.21 3.54
C TYR A 733 11.08 -11.31 4.28
N ARG A 734 9.99 -11.51 3.52
CA ARG A 734 8.60 -11.57 3.99
C ARG A 734 8.30 -12.87 4.74
N ASN A 735 8.85 -13.99 4.29
CA ASN A 735 8.51 -15.33 4.76
C ASN A 735 9.57 -16.01 5.62
N PHE A 736 10.77 -15.48 5.81
CA PHE A 736 11.78 -16.04 6.73
C PHE A 736 12.12 -15.02 7.82
N ARG A 737 12.46 -15.48 9.03
CA ARG A 737 12.78 -14.62 10.19
C ARG A 737 13.79 -13.53 9.87
N TYR A 738 14.83 -13.84 9.09
CA TYR A 738 15.84 -12.89 8.61
C TYR A 738 16.46 -12.03 9.74
N GLY A 739 16.76 -12.65 10.89
CA GLY A 739 17.33 -11.96 12.05
C GLY A 739 16.36 -11.10 12.88
N ARG A 740 15.07 -11.02 12.52
CA ARG A 740 14.07 -10.30 13.32
C ARG A 740 13.90 -10.93 14.70
N ARG A 741 13.94 -10.07 15.74
CA ARG A 741 13.66 -10.42 17.15
C ARG A 741 12.27 -11.05 17.28
N PHE A 742 11.27 -10.52 16.56
CA PHE A 742 9.89 -11.01 16.53
C PHE A 742 9.53 -11.52 15.14
N PHE A 743 9.16 -12.79 15.07
CA PHE A 743 8.59 -13.40 13.86
C PHE A 743 7.73 -14.58 14.29
N ASN A 744 6.47 -14.31 14.63
CA ASN A 744 5.51 -15.27 15.18
C ASN A 744 4.29 -15.46 14.27
N VAL A 745 3.38 -16.34 14.67
CA VAL A 745 2.10 -16.60 13.97
C VAL A 745 1.04 -15.51 14.16
N GLU A 746 1.15 -14.65 15.18
CA GLU A 746 0.14 -13.60 15.44
C GLU A 746 0.11 -12.56 14.30
N GLY A 747 1.28 -12.25 13.74
CA GLY A 747 1.41 -11.36 12.60
C GLY A 747 0.81 -11.89 11.28
N ASP A 748 0.20 -13.09 11.24
CA ASP A 748 -0.43 -13.64 10.03
C ASP A 748 -1.53 -12.73 9.47
N GLY A 749 -2.25 -12.01 10.33
CA GLY A 749 -3.28 -11.03 9.90
C GLY A 749 -2.70 -9.87 9.09
N ALA A 750 -1.54 -9.33 9.49
CA ALA A 750 -0.85 -8.28 8.74
C ALA A 750 -0.28 -8.80 7.40
N TYR A 751 0.11 -10.07 7.34
CA TYR A 751 0.57 -10.71 6.12
C TYR A 751 -0.58 -11.00 5.14
N LEU A 752 -1.75 -11.43 5.63
CA LEU A 752 -2.97 -11.49 4.83
C LEU A 752 -3.28 -10.13 4.21
N SER A 753 -3.29 -9.05 4.98
CA SER A 753 -3.54 -7.70 4.47
C SER A 753 -2.53 -7.28 3.40
N ARG A 754 -1.22 -7.54 3.62
CA ARG A 754 -0.17 -7.23 2.65
C ARG A 754 -0.32 -8.03 1.34
N MET A 755 -0.58 -9.34 1.42
CA MET A 755 -0.76 -10.18 0.23
C MET A 755 -2.06 -9.86 -0.50
N MET A 756 -3.13 -9.53 0.23
CA MET A 756 -4.40 -9.09 -0.36
C MET A 756 -4.21 -7.80 -1.16
N GLY A 757 -3.39 -6.86 -0.67
CA GLY A 757 -2.95 -5.69 -1.44
C GLY A 757 -2.24 -6.10 -2.74
N SER A 758 -1.17 -6.89 -2.65
CA SER A 758 -0.39 -7.29 -3.84
C SER A 758 -1.22 -8.02 -4.91
N PHE A 759 -2.11 -8.94 -4.54
CA PHE A 759 -2.98 -9.61 -5.52
C PHE A 759 -4.13 -8.72 -6.03
N ARG A 760 -4.60 -7.75 -5.24
CA ARG A 760 -5.54 -6.70 -5.71
C ARG A 760 -4.88 -5.80 -6.74
N ASP A 761 -3.65 -5.35 -6.50
CA ASP A 761 -2.90 -4.50 -7.43
C ASP A 761 -2.70 -5.19 -8.78
N MET A 762 -2.41 -6.49 -8.77
CA MET A 762 -2.38 -7.33 -9.96
C MET A 762 -3.77 -7.46 -10.62
N ARG A 763 -4.87 -7.58 -9.85
CA ARG A 763 -6.25 -7.67 -10.39
C ARG A 763 -6.71 -6.38 -11.08
N LEU A 764 -6.16 -5.21 -10.76
CA LEU A 764 -6.51 -3.93 -11.41
C LEU A 764 -6.23 -3.89 -12.92
N PHE A 765 -5.27 -4.69 -13.40
CA PHE A 765 -5.05 -4.86 -14.83
C PHE A 765 -6.29 -5.38 -15.55
N PHE A 766 -6.98 -6.36 -14.97
CA PHE A 766 -8.23 -6.87 -15.54
C PHE A 766 -9.35 -5.82 -15.45
N GLU A 767 -9.50 -5.08 -14.34
CA GLU A 767 -10.54 -4.03 -14.25
C GLU A 767 -10.37 -2.98 -15.34
N ARG A 768 -9.12 -2.57 -15.58
CA ARG A 768 -8.80 -1.60 -16.63
C ARG A 768 -9.16 -2.12 -18.02
N TYR A 769 -8.94 -3.40 -18.28
CA TYR A 769 -9.32 -4.06 -19.53
C TYR A 769 -10.84 -4.20 -19.68
N GLU A 770 -11.56 -4.59 -18.63
CA GLU A 770 -13.02 -4.76 -18.70
C GLU A 770 -13.72 -3.41 -18.94
N ALA A 771 -13.33 -2.36 -18.20
CA ALA A 771 -13.85 -1.00 -18.40
C ALA A 771 -13.58 -0.44 -19.81
N ILE A 772 -12.41 -0.74 -20.40
CA ILE A 772 -12.11 -0.38 -21.80
C ILE A 772 -12.96 -1.22 -22.77
N LYS A 773 -13.16 -2.52 -22.49
CA LYS A 773 -13.96 -3.42 -23.32
C LYS A 773 -15.43 -3.02 -23.39
N GLU A 774 -16.01 -2.44 -22.34
CA GLU A 774 -17.36 -1.84 -22.44
C GLU A 774 -17.44 -0.71 -23.47
N SER A 775 -16.37 0.09 -23.58
CA SER A 775 -16.29 1.21 -24.52
C SER A 775 -15.86 0.78 -25.94
N ILE A 776 -15.03 -0.26 -26.06
CA ILE A 776 -14.48 -0.76 -27.33
C ILE A 776 -14.60 -2.30 -27.36
N PRO A 777 -15.78 -2.87 -27.69
CA PRO A 777 -16.11 -4.28 -27.40
C PRO A 777 -15.33 -5.38 -28.16
N ASN A 778 -14.50 -5.02 -29.15
CA ASN A 778 -13.83 -5.98 -30.01
C ASN A 778 -12.30 -5.94 -29.80
N ASP A 779 -11.84 -6.59 -28.73
CA ASP A 779 -10.44 -6.54 -28.29
C ASP A 779 -9.46 -7.23 -29.26
N GLU A 780 -9.93 -8.19 -30.06
CA GLU A 780 -9.15 -8.80 -31.16
C GLU A 780 -8.80 -7.81 -32.29
N LEU A 781 -9.50 -6.67 -32.37
CA LEU A 781 -9.28 -5.63 -33.36
C LEU A 781 -8.57 -4.39 -32.82
N TRP A 782 -8.31 -4.23 -31.52
CA TRP A 782 -7.70 -3.02 -30.95
C TRP A 782 -6.39 -2.61 -31.65
N GLU A 783 -5.48 -3.55 -31.92
CA GLU A 783 -4.24 -3.27 -32.64
C GLU A 783 -4.46 -2.88 -34.11
N LYS A 784 -5.55 -3.36 -34.72
CA LYS A 784 -5.88 -3.21 -36.15
C LYS A 784 -6.84 -2.05 -36.43
N ASP A 785 -7.48 -1.48 -35.41
CA ASP A 785 -8.45 -0.40 -35.56
C ASP A 785 -7.78 0.85 -36.17
N PRO A 786 -8.21 1.35 -37.35
CA PRO A 786 -7.61 2.53 -37.97
C PRO A 786 -7.88 3.84 -37.22
N ASN A 787 -8.82 3.85 -36.27
CA ASN A 787 -9.20 5.05 -35.50
C ASN A 787 -8.37 5.24 -34.23
N LEU A 788 -7.59 4.24 -33.80
CA LEU A 788 -6.76 4.31 -32.59
C LEU A 788 -5.34 4.78 -32.90
N SER A 789 -4.81 5.66 -32.05
CA SER A 789 -3.43 6.16 -32.17
C SER A 789 -2.39 5.04 -31.96
N PRO A 790 -1.16 5.16 -32.50
CA PRO A 790 -0.09 4.20 -32.23
C PRO A 790 0.18 3.99 -30.73
N GLN A 791 0.16 5.06 -29.95
CA GLN A 791 0.35 5.04 -28.48
C GLN A 791 -0.80 4.28 -27.79
N THR A 792 -2.05 4.53 -28.20
CA THR A 792 -3.21 3.81 -27.66
C THR A 792 -3.11 2.30 -27.96
N LYS A 793 -2.62 1.93 -29.15
CA LYS A 793 -2.40 0.52 -29.52
C LYS A 793 -1.30 -0.12 -28.70
N GLU A 794 -0.19 0.58 -28.47
CA GLU A 794 0.90 0.12 -27.59
C GLU A 794 0.41 -0.11 -26.15
N TYR A 795 -0.37 0.84 -25.60
CA TYR A 795 -0.99 0.72 -24.27
C TYR A 795 -1.93 -0.49 -24.17
N LEU A 796 -2.86 -0.65 -25.13
CA LEU A 796 -3.83 -1.74 -25.13
C LEU A 796 -3.18 -3.12 -25.31
N LYS A 797 -2.12 -3.20 -26.12
CA LYS A 797 -1.28 -4.40 -26.23
C LYS A 797 -0.57 -4.70 -24.91
N GLY A 798 0.10 -3.70 -24.32
CA GLY A 798 0.79 -3.85 -23.03
C GLY A 798 -0.15 -4.29 -21.89
N LEU A 799 -1.39 -3.78 -21.89
CA LEU A 799 -2.45 -4.20 -20.98
C LEU A 799 -2.80 -5.68 -21.16
N LYS A 800 -3.05 -6.13 -22.40
CA LYS A 800 -3.39 -7.54 -22.69
C LYS A 800 -2.22 -8.49 -22.40
N GLU A 801 -0.98 -8.09 -22.67
CA GLU A 801 0.22 -8.84 -22.28
C GLU A 801 0.39 -8.90 -20.75
N GLY A 802 0.19 -7.79 -20.04
CA GLY A 802 0.28 -7.71 -18.57
C GLY A 802 -0.75 -8.58 -17.86
N ILE A 803 -2.01 -8.58 -18.32
CA ILE A 803 -3.08 -9.45 -17.83
C ILE A 803 -2.71 -10.93 -17.98
N ASN A 804 -2.16 -11.31 -19.13
CA ASN A 804 -1.72 -12.68 -19.38
C ASN A 804 -0.55 -13.09 -18.47
N LEU A 805 0.41 -12.20 -18.21
CA LEU A 805 1.49 -12.42 -17.23
C LEU A 805 0.95 -12.61 -15.82
N ILE A 806 0.01 -11.76 -15.39
CA ILE A 806 -0.60 -11.79 -14.06
C ILE A 806 -1.42 -13.06 -13.85
N ALA A 807 -2.27 -13.44 -14.82
CA ALA A 807 -3.03 -14.69 -14.77
C ALA A 807 -2.09 -15.90 -14.63
N ASN A 808 -1.02 -15.95 -15.45
CA ASN A 808 0.01 -16.97 -15.38
C ASN A 808 0.73 -17.00 -14.03
N HIS A 809 1.00 -15.84 -13.43
CA HIS A 809 1.64 -15.77 -12.13
C HIS A 809 0.72 -16.27 -11.00
N MET A 810 -0.54 -15.80 -10.93
CA MET A 810 -1.50 -16.29 -9.92
C MET A 810 -1.69 -17.81 -10.04
N MET A 811 -1.82 -18.34 -11.26
CA MET A 811 -1.82 -19.78 -11.53
C MET A 811 -0.55 -20.49 -11.01
N SER A 812 0.64 -19.90 -11.22
CA SER A 812 1.91 -20.46 -10.72
C SER A 812 1.97 -20.51 -9.19
N VAL A 813 1.41 -19.49 -8.50
CA VAL A 813 1.32 -19.48 -7.03
C VAL A 813 0.43 -20.62 -6.54
N MET A 814 -0.72 -20.85 -7.17
CA MET A 814 -1.64 -21.93 -6.81
C MET A 814 -0.97 -23.32 -6.84
N VAL A 815 -0.11 -23.59 -7.83
CA VAL A 815 0.60 -24.88 -7.97
C VAL A 815 1.94 -24.98 -7.23
N GLN A 816 2.39 -23.90 -6.59
CA GLN A 816 3.73 -23.84 -5.99
C GLN A 816 3.98 -25.00 -4.99
N PRO A 817 5.03 -25.82 -5.15
CA PRO A 817 5.28 -26.97 -4.27
C PRO A 817 5.53 -26.60 -2.81
N GLU A 818 5.13 -27.47 -1.86
CA GLU A 818 5.86 -27.61 -0.59
C GLU A 818 7.32 -28.03 -0.89
N PRO A 819 8.34 -27.73 -0.05
CA PRO A 819 9.71 -28.08 -0.38
C PRO A 819 9.94 -29.54 -0.74
N ILE A 820 10.58 -29.73 -1.90
CA ILE A 820 11.00 -31.02 -2.45
C ILE A 820 12.53 -31.06 -2.41
N CYS A 821 13.07 -32.13 -1.84
CA CYS A 821 14.50 -32.38 -1.76
C CYS A 821 14.98 -33.04 -3.05
N LEU A 822 16.15 -32.63 -3.54
CA LEU A 822 16.79 -33.19 -4.73
C LEU A 822 18.00 -34.03 -4.32
N TYR A 823 18.10 -35.24 -4.89
CA TYR A 823 19.18 -36.17 -4.63
C TYR A 823 19.68 -36.88 -5.90
N ARG A 824 20.95 -37.29 -5.89
CA ARG A 824 21.54 -38.23 -6.86
C ARG A 824 21.84 -39.54 -6.13
N ALA A 825 21.61 -40.67 -6.79
CA ALA A 825 22.15 -41.95 -6.32
C ALA A 825 23.65 -42.00 -6.64
N LYS A 826 24.49 -42.58 -5.77
CA LYS A 826 25.94 -42.60 -5.98
C LYS A 826 26.30 -43.37 -7.26
N GLY A 827 26.96 -42.70 -8.20
CA GLY A 827 27.30 -43.24 -9.52
C GLY A 827 26.27 -42.92 -10.62
N ASP A 828 25.10 -42.39 -10.27
CA ASP A 828 24.10 -41.91 -11.22
C ASP A 828 24.30 -40.41 -11.52
N LYS A 829 24.06 -40.01 -12.78
CA LYS A 829 24.00 -38.60 -13.17
C LYS A 829 22.59 -38.01 -13.03
N GLN A 830 21.56 -38.86 -12.99
CA GLN A 830 20.17 -38.44 -12.87
C GLN A 830 19.89 -37.86 -11.47
N VAL A 831 19.34 -36.65 -11.45
CA VAL A 831 18.75 -36.07 -10.23
C VAL A 831 17.32 -36.59 -10.07
N ARG A 832 16.96 -36.90 -8.84
CA ARG A 832 15.64 -37.37 -8.44
C ARG A 832 15.10 -36.48 -7.32
N SER A 833 13.80 -36.32 -7.30
CA SER A 833 13.06 -35.50 -6.34
C SER A 833 12.40 -36.37 -5.29
N TYR A 834 12.25 -35.85 -4.07
CA TYR A 834 11.46 -36.47 -3.01
C TYR A 834 10.91 -35.41 -2.03
N PRO A 835 9.60 -35.38 -1.74
CA PRO A 835 9.02 -34.37 -0.85
C PRO A 835 9.61 -34.35 0.56
N LEU A 836 9.90 -33.15 1.09
CA LEU A 836 10.44 -33.00 2.45
C LEU A 836 9.50 -33.60 3.51
N ILE A 837 8.19 -33.37 3.39
CA ILE A 837 7.18 -33.89 4.31
C ILE A 837 7.13 -35.43 4.35
N TRP A 838 7.52 -36.11 3.28
CA TRP A 838 7.61 -37.57 3.27
C TRP A 838 8.88 -38.05 3.98
N ILE A 839 9.99 -37.30 3.95
CA ILE A 839 11.20 -37.60 4.75
C ILE A 839 10.89 -37.48 6.25
N GLN A 840 10.08 -36.48 6.61
CA GLN A 840 9.55 -36.26 7.96
C GLN A 840 8.55 -37.33 8.43
N ASN A 841 8.07 -38.22 7.55
CA ASN A 841 7.09 -39.27 7.87
C ASN A 841 7.74 -40.67 7.87
N ARG A 842 7.75 -41.35 9.02
CA ARG A 842 8.42 -42.66 9.22
C ARG A 842 7.93 -43.74 8.25
N TYR A 843 6.65 -43.69 7.86
CA TYR A 843 6.03 -44.71 7.04
C TYR A 843 6.17 -44.43 5.54
N ALA A 844 6.27 -43.16 5.15
CA ALA A 844 6.52 -42.76 3.76
C ALA A 844 8.02 -42.83 3.39
N ASN A 845 8.92 -42.47 4.31
CA ASN A 845 10.33 -42.26 4.02
C ASN A 845 11.08 -43.55 3.60
N PRO A 846 11.56 -43.68 2.34
CA PRO A 846 12.38 -44.80 1.89
C PRO A 846 13.78 -44.74 2.51
N PHE A 847 14.27 -43.55 2.84
CA PHE A 847 15.54 -43.28 3.48
C PHE A 847 15.40 -43.40 5.01
N ARG A 848 14.95 -44.57 5.50
CA ARG A 848 14.61 -44.79 6.92
C ARG A 848 15.72 -44.38 7.91
N SER A 849 16.99 -44.46 7.52
CA SER A 849 18.14 -44.01 8.31
C SER A 849 18.30 -42.48 8.41
N GLN A 850 17.61 -41.72 7.56
CA GLN A 850 17.51 -40.26 7.58
C GLN A 850 16.13 -39.77 8.05
N TYR A 851 15.28 -40.66 8.57
CA TYR A 851 14.00 -40.26 9.18
C TYR A 851 14.26 -39.39 10.40
N ASN A 852 13.80 -38.14 10.33
CA ASN A 852 13.76 -37.23 11.45
C ASN A 852 12.56 -36.28 11.24
N PRO A 853 11.57 -36.22 12.17
CA PRO A 853 10.40 -35.36 12.01
C PRO A 853 10.74 -33.87 12.09
N SER A 854 11.92 -33.53 12.64
CA SER A 854 12.41 -32.16 12.78
C SER A 854 13.21 -31.66 11.57
N VAL A 855 13.40 -32.44 10.50
CA VAL A 855 14.12 -31.96 9.30
C VAL A 855 13.42 -30.71 8.76
N TYR A 856 14.14 -29.60 8.72
CA TYR A 856 13.63 -28.29 8.33
C TYR A 856 14.09 -27.93 6.91
N SER A 857 15.36 -28.20 6.56
CA SER A 857 15.89 -28.05 5.20
C SER A 857 16.62 -29.30 4.71
N CYS A 858 16.41 -29.63 3.42
CA CYS A 858 17.05 -30.74 2.73
C CYS A 858 18.57 -30.63 2.68
N LEU A 859 19.11 -29.40 2.59
CA LEU A 859 20.55 -29.17 2.38
C LEU A 859 21.33 -29.04 3.69
N ARG A 860 20.66 -28.68 4.78
CA ARG A 860 21.28 -28.48 6.09
C ARG A 860 21.17 -29.70 6.99
N ASP A 861 19.99 -30.31 7.04
CA ASP A 861 19.66 -31.28 8.09
C ASP A 861 19.83 -32.74 7.61
N LEU A 862 19.81 -32.98 6.29
CA LEU A 862 20.01 -34.29 5.69
C LEU A 862 21.48 -34.51 5.33
N ARG A 863 21.99 -35.72 5.59
CA ARG A 863 23.40 -36.05 5.35
C ARG A 863 23.54 -36.93 4.11
N SER A 864 24.39 -36.50 3.18
CA SER A 864 24.84 -37.37 2.09
C SER A 864 25.61 -38.56 2.67
N ASN A 865 25.43 -39.74 2.08
CA ASN A 865 26.01 -41.01 2.54
C ASN A 865 26.53 -41.83 1.35
N GLU A 866 26.92 -43.09 1.59
CA GLU A 866 27.49 -43.95 0.54
C GLU A 866 26.52 -44.34 -0.58
N GLN A 867 25.21 -44.09 -0.43
CA GLN A 867 24.18 -44.43 -1.41
C GLN A 867 23.57 -43.19 -2.08
N ILE A 868 23.47 -42.08 -1.34
CA ILE A 868 22.69 -40.89 -1.72
C ILE A 868 23.49 -39.62 -1.49
N GLN A 869 23.52 -38.74 -2.48
CA GLN A 869 24.02 -37.37 -2.39
C GLN A 869 22.84 -36.40 -2.49
N TRP A 870 22.62 -35.56 -1.48
CA TRP A 870 21.69 -34.43 -1.57
C TRP A 870 22.31 -33.30 -2.39
N VAL A 871 21.58 -32.80 -3.38
CA VAL A 871 22.08 -31.86 -4.40
C VAL A 871 21.23 -30.61 -4.58
N GLY A 872 20.08 -30.48 -3.91
CA GLY A 872 19.26 -29.27 -4.01
C GLY A 872 17.96 -29.33 -3.21
N GLN A 873 17.22 -28.22 -3.24
CA GLN A 873 15.87 -28.07 -2.69
C GLN A 873 15.10 -27.07 -3.56
N PHE A 874 13.84 -27.33 -3.89
CA PHE A 874 12.95 -26.37 -4.55
C PHE A 874 11.56 -26.38 -3.91
N GLY A 875 10.72 -25.38 -4.19
CA GLY A 875 9.41 -25.21 -3.54
C GLY A 875 9.41 -24.18 -2.40
N ARG A 876 8.21 -23.80 -1.94
CA ARG A 876 7.95 -22.83 -0.85
C ARG A 876 7.13 -23.50 0.24
N TYR A 877 7.46 -23.24 1.51
CA TYR A 877 6.72 -23.83 2.62
C TYR A 877 5.25 -23.41 2.59
N ILE A 878 4.32 -24.37 2.60
CA ILE A 878 2.87 -24.10 2.55
C ILE A 878 2.38 -23.57 3.90
N ASN A 879 2.79 -24.21 4.99
CA ASN A 879 2.45 -23.83 6.36
C ASN A 879 3.64 -23.18 7.06
N SER A 880 3.37 -22.32 8.05
CA SER A 880 4.39 -21.73 8.92
C SER A 880 5.10 -22.81 9.75
N ARG A 881 6.41 -22.64 9.97
CA ARG A 881 7.29 -23.61 10.63
C ARG A 881 8.34 -22.92 11.49
N LYS A 882 8.65 -23.51 12.63
CA LYS A 882 9.81 -23.19 13.46
C LYS A 882 10.99 -24.08 13.11
N ASP A 883 12.19 -23.54 13.17
CA ASP A 883 13.44 -24.27 12.99
C ASP A 883 13.82 -24.95 14.32
N PRO A 884 14.09 -26.28 14.36
CA PRO A 884 14.45 -26.97 15.59
C PRO A 884 15.80 -26.53 16.17
N THR A 885 16.64 -25.82 15.39
CA THR A 885 17.93 -25.30 15.85
C THR A 885 17.84 -23.92 16.50
N THR A 886 16.69 -23.24 16.39
CA THR A 886 16.47 -21.94 17.01
C THR A 886 16.31 -22.09 18.53
N GLU A 887 17.19 -21.44 19.30
CA GLU A 887 17.20 -21.48 20.78
C GLU A 887 15.99 -20.78 21.44
N ASN A 888 15.21 -20.00 20.68
CA ASN A 888 13.98 -19.37 21.15
C ASN A 888 12.99 -20.45 21.65
N PRO A 889 12.50 -20.40 22.91
CA PRO A 889 11.62 -21.44 23.45
C PRO A 889 10.12 -21.23 23.15
N PHE A 890 9.70 -20.07 22.65
CA PHE A 890 8.29 -19.70 22.53
C PHE A 890 7.55 -20.44 21.40
N VAL A 891 6.29 -20.82 21.62
CA VAL A 891 5.54 -21.74 20.73
C VAL A 891 4.93 -21.05 19.50
N ASP A 892 4.65 -19.76 19.63
CA ASP A 892 4.12 -18.85 18.61
C ASP A 892 5.20 -18.36 17.63
N GLU A 893 6.46 -18.31 18.07
CA GLU A 893 7.62 -17.89 17.28
C GLU A 893 7.97 -18.94 16.21
N ILE A 894 8.08 -18.48 14.96
CA ILE A 894 8.35 -19.26 13.75
C ILE A 894 9.64 -18.78 13.08
N ASP A 895 10.21 -19.59 12.19
CA ASP A 895 11.39 -19.19 11.40
C ASP A 895 11.05 -19.04 9.92
N VAL A 896 9.97 -19.72 9.48
CA VAL A 896 9.33 -19.53 8.19
C VAL A 896 7.82 -19.33 8.35
N ARG A 897 7.27 -18.40 7.57
CA ARG A 897 5.83 -18.23 7.34
C ARG A 897 5.40 -18.88 6.03
N GLY A 898 4.31 -19.63 6.08
CA GLY A 898 3.79 -20.38 4.94
C GLY A 898 3.14 -19.52 3.85
N ILE A 899 2.98 -20.09 2.65
CA ILE A 899 2.29 -19.48 1.49
C ILE A 899 0.83 -19.92 1.31
N ALA A 900 0.24 -20.62 2.28
CA ALA A 900 -1.18 -21.02 2.25
C ALA A 900 -2.13 -19.84 2.00
N ILE A 901 -1.83 -18.69 2.61
CA ILE A 901 -2.55 -17.42 2.43
C ILE A 901 -2.43 -16.97 0.96
N ASP A 902 -1.21 -16.92 0.42
CA ASP A 902 -0.92 -16.49 -0.96
C ASP A 902 -1.69 -17.34 -1.98
N LYS A 903 -1.74 -18.66 -1.79
CA LYS A 903 -2.49 -19.60 -2.65
C LYS A 903 -3.99 -19.37 -2.64
N ALA A 904 -4.57 -19.18 -1.45
CA ALA A 904 -6.00 -18.91 -1.32
C ALA A 904 -6.38 -17.55 -1.92
N LEU A 905 -5.51 -16.55 -1.81
CA LEU A 905 -5.69 -15.24 -2.44
C LEU A 905 -5.53 -15.29 -3.96
N ALA A 906 -4.53 -15.98 -4.49
CA ALA A 906 -4.32 -16.10 -5.94
C ALA A 906 -5.55 -16.66 -6.65
N SER A 907 -6.15 -17.74 -6.13
CA SER A 907 -7.41 -18.27 -6.66
C SER A 907 -8.60 -17.31 -6.43
N HIS A 908 -8.66 -16.63 -5.28
CA HIS A 908 -9.71 -15.65 -5.02
C HIS A 908 -9.70 -14.52 -6.04
N PHE A 909 -8.55 -13.92 -6.34
CA PHE A 909 -8.45 -12.81 -7.29
C PHE A 909 -8.58 -13.26 -8.76
N LEU A 910 -8.25 -14.51 -9.10
CA LEU A 910 -8.60 -15.08 -10.42
C LEU A 910 -10.12 -15.21 -10.62
N MET A 911 -10.88 -15.49 -9.56
CA MET A 911 -12.33 -15.71 -9.58
C MET A 911 -13.18 -14.46 -9.27
N THR A 912 -12.63 -13.47 -8.56
CA THR A 912 -13.43 -12.35 -8.05
C THR A 912 -13.96 -11.46 -9.17
N ARG A 913 -15.24 -11.11 -9.05
CA ARG A 913 -16.00 -10.26 -9.98
C ARG A 913 -16.10 -8.79 -9.53
N TYR A 914 -15.71 -8.52 -8.29
CA TYR A 914 -15.76 -7.21 -7.65
C TYR A 914 -14.51 -7.07 -6.78
N LEU A 915 -13.97 -5.85 -6.69
CA LEU A 915 -12.92 -5.48 -5.75
C LEU A 915 -13.44 -4.70 -4.54
N GLY A 916 -14.70 -4.28 -4.54
CA GLY A 916 -15.25 -3.35 -3.56
C GLY A 916 -14.84 -1.90 -3.82
N ASN A 917 -14.56 -1.56 -5.08
CA ASN A 917 -14.16 -0.21 -5.51
C ASN A 917 -15.24 0.41 -6.41
N LEU A 918 -15.85 1.50 -5.94
CA LEU A 918 -16.94 2.21 -6.64
C LEU A 918 -16.59 2.63 -8.09
N SER A 919 -15.31 2.86 -8.37
CA SER A 919 -14.83 3.29 -9.69
C SER A 919 -14.55 2.14 -10.67
N SER A 920 -14.53 0.89 -10.18
CA SER A 920 -14.13 -0.30 -10.96
C SER A 920 -15.21 -1.38 -11.01
N ASP A 921 -16.12 -1.43 -10.04
CA ASP A 921 -17.16 -2.46 -9.91
C ASP A 921 -18.41 -2.22 -10.80
N SER A 922 -18.31 -1.42 -11.87
CA SER A 922 -19.40 -1.27 -12.86
C SER A 922 -19.61 -2.53 -13.69
N THR A 923 -18.55 -3.33 -13.81
CA THR A 923 -18.49 -4.58 -14.57
C THR A 923 -18.42 -5.79 -13.63
N THR A 924 -18.50 -7.01 -14.15
CA THR A 924 -18.63 -8.22 -13.30
C THR A 924 -17.79 -9.41 -13.78
N GLY A 925 -16.77 -9.16 -14.60
CA GLY A 925 -15.95 -10.20 -15.21
C GLY A 925 -14.90 -10.78 -14.25
N ASN A 926 -14.35 -11.91 -14.64
CA ASN A 926 -13.14 -12.47 -14.04
C ASN A 926 -12.25 -13.12 -15.10
N PHE A 927 -11.10 -13.68 -14.71
CA PHE A 927 -10.11 -14.16 -15.67
C PHE A 927 -10.59 -15.32 -16.58
N PHE A 928 -11.72 -15.97 -16.31
CA PHE A 928 -12.34 -16.94 -17.22
C PHE A 928 -13.09 -16.28 -18.40
N ASP A 929 -13.40 -14.99 -18.30
CA ASP A 929 -14.01 -14.21 -19.37
C ASP A 929 -12.97 -13.73 -20.41
N ILE A 930 -11.66 -13.97 -20.16
CA ILE A 930 -10.57 -13.82 -21.15
C ILE A 930 -10.42 -15.11 -21.98
N PRO A 931 -10.62 -15.08 -23.31
CA PRO A 931 -10.52 -16.27 -24.16
C PRO A 931 -9.19 -17.02 -24.04
N GLU A 932 -8.06 -16.31 -23.97
CA GLU A 932 -6.71 -16.88 -23.91
C GLU A 932 -6.37 -17.56 -22.57
N GLN A 933 -7.16 -17.30 -21.51
CA GLN A 933 -6.94 -17.86 -20.17
C GLN A 933 -8.00 -18.87 -19.75
N ARG A 934 -9.21 -18.84 -20.34
CA ARG A 934 -10.35 -19.69 -19.94
C ARG A 934 -10.01 -21.18 -19.82
N GLU A 935 -9.60 -21.82 -20.91
CA GLU A 935 -9.32 -23.26 -20.90
C GLU A 935 -8.14 -23.59 -19.99
N ARG A 936 -7.14 -22.71 -19.93
CA ARG A 936 -5.94 -22.89 -19.11
C ARG A 936 -6.24 -22.82 -17.62
N LEU A 937 -7.15 -21.94 -17.21
CA LEU A 937 -7.68 -21.88 -15.85
C LEU A 937 -8.60 -23.07 -15.56
N LYS A 938 -9.51 -23.42 -16.48
CA LYS A 938 -10.42 -24.56 -16.36
C LYS A 938 -9.65 -25.87 -16.10
N GLU A 939 -8.68 -26.18 -16.96
CA GLU A 939 -7.82 -27.35 -16.82
C GLU A 939 -6.97 -27.32 -15.55
N LEU A 940 -6.43 -26.17 -15.17
CA LEU A 940 -5.69 -26.04 -13.91
C LEU A 940 -6.57 -26.35 -12.69
N TYR A 941 -7.78 -25.80 -12.63
CA TYR A 941 -8.71 -26.02 -11.52
C TYR A 941 -9.11 -27.50 -11.46
N MET A 942 -9.41 -28.13 -12.61
CA MET A 942 -9.64 -29.57 -12.69
C MET A 942 -8.43 -30.38 -12.20
N ALA A 943 -7.20 -30.03 -12.61
CA ALA A 943 -5.98 -30.73 -12.21
C ALA A 943 -5.70 -30.61 -10.70
N ILE A 944 -5.97 -29.45 -10.08
CA ILE A 944 -5.84 -29.29 -8.62
C ILE A 944 -6.90 -30.11 -7.88
N ILE A 945 -8.15 -30.08 -8.33
CA ILE A 945 -9.27 -30.79 -7.69
C ILE A 945 -9.10 -32.32 -7.81
N LEU A 946 -8.76 -32.83 -9.00
CA LEU A 946 -8.47 -34.26 -9.24
C LEU A 946 -7.16 -34.74 -8.61
N ASP A 947 -6.34 -33.83 -8.07
CA ASP A 947 -5.05 -34.11 -7.43
C ASP A 947 -4.03 -34.69 -8.43
N GLU A 948 -3.93 -34.06 -9.60
CA GLU A 948 -3.16 -34.51 -10.76
C GLU A 948 -2.24 -33.44 -11.32
N VAL A 949 -1.86 -32.42 -10.55
CA VAL A 949 -1.07 -31.29 -11.06
C VAL A 949 0.33 -31.76 -11.51
N PRO A 950 0.65 -31.73 -12.82
CA PRO A 950 2.01 -31.94 -13.29
C PRO A 950 2.82 -30.68 -13.01
N VAL A 951 3.83 -30.80 -12.17
CA VAL A 951 4.75 -29.72 -11.85
C VAL A 951 6.05 -29.95 -12.63
N LYS A 952 6.27 -29.12 -13.65
CA LYS A 952 7.55 -28.98 -14.36
C LYS A 952 8.30 -27.78 -13.79
N VAL A 953 9.46 -28.02 -13.19
CA VAL A 953 10.29 -26.97 -12.56
C VAL A 953 11.74 -27.13 -12.98
N SER A 954 12.36 -26.03 -13.42
CA SER A 954 13.83 -25.92 -13.47
C SER A 954 14.34 -25.62 -12.06
N ALA A 955 15.07 -26.57 -11.47
CA ALA A 955 15.57 -26.46 -10.11
C ALA A 955 17.09 -26.30 -10.09
N ALA A 956 17.58 -25.32 -9.33
CA ALA A 956 19.00 -25.11 -9.11
C ALA A 956 19.59 -26.16 -8.15
N LEU A 957 20.81 -26.60 -8.44
CA LEU A 957 21.58 -27.55 -7.65
C LEU A 957 22.69 -26.83 -6.88
N THR A 958 23.24 -27.50 -5.87
CA THR A 958 24.34 -26.99 -5.03
C THR A 958 25.65 -26.77 -5.78
N ASP A 959 25.81 -27.36 -6.97
CA ASP A 959 26.93 -27.14 -7.88
C ASP A 959 26.70 -25.95 -8.85
N GLY A 960 25.57 -25.22 -8.72
CA GLY A 960 25.19 -24.08 -9.55
C GLY A 960 24.55 -24.48 -10.89
N SER A 961 24.51 -25.77 -11.23
CA SER A 961 23.79 -26.26 -12.41
C SER A 961 22.27 -26.30 -12.18
N THR A 962 21.49 -26.35 -13.26
CA THR A 962 20.03 -26.50 -13.22
C THR A 962 19.60 -27.88 -13.74
N VAL A 963 18.46 -28.38 -13.29
CA VAL A 963 17.84 -29.60 -13.80
C VAL A 963 16.34 -29.43 -13.94
N GLU A 964 15.77 -29.89 -15.07
CA GLU A 964 14.32 -30.01 -15.20
C GLU A 964 13.81 -31.21 -14.38
N ILE A 965 12.91 -30.93 -13.46
CA ILE A 965 12.17 -31.91 -12.67
C ILE A 965 10.72 -31.91 -13.16
N LYS A 966 10.23 -33.08 -13.57
CA LYS A 966 8.80 -33.34 -13.81
C LYS A 966 8.30 -34.26 -12.68
N GLU A 967 7.38 -33.77 -11.86
CA GLU A 967 6.70 -34.54 -10.81
C GLU A 967 5.18 -34.32 -10.89
N VAL A 968 4.41 -35.26 -10.33
CA VAL A 968 2.97 -35.08 -10.10
C VAL A 968 2.77 -34.81 -8.62
N MET A 969 2.13 -33.70 -8.27
CA MET A 969 2.00 -33.25 -6.89
C MET A 969 0.61 -33.50 -6.33
N SER A 970 0.55 -34.01 -5.09
CA SER A 970 -0.71 -34.11 -4.36
C SER A 970 -1.07 -32.77 -3.70
N MET A 971 -1.94 -32.03 -4.36
CA MET A 971 -2.64 -30.84 -3.88
C MET A 971 -3.60 -31.09 -2.70
N TRP A 972 -3.90 -32.34 -2.37
CA TRP A 972 -4.73 -32.67 -1.21
C TRP A 972 -3.91 -32.89 0.06
N TRP A 973 -2.86 -33.70 0.01
CA TRP A 973 -2.10 -34.06 1.22
C TRP A 973 -0.83 -33.21 1.40
N MET A 974 -0.21 -32.73 0.33
CA MET A 974 0.99 -31.88 0.40
C MET A 974 0.63 -30.38 0.43
N ASN A 975 -0.64 -30.04 0.21
CA ASN A 975 -1.16 -28.66 0.28
C ASN A 975 -2.34 -28.59 1.28
N LEU A 976 -2.19 -29.32 2.39
CA LEU A 976 -3.09 -29.27 3.54
C LEU A 976 -2.81 -28.00 4.36
N PHE A 977 -3.77 -27.08 4.44
CA PHE A 977 -3.59 -25.79 5.12
C PHE A 977 -3.97 -25.95 6.59
N LYS A 978 -3.07 -25.54 7.48
CA LYS A 978 -3.31 -25.53 8.93
C LYS A 978 -3.98 -24.23 9.36
N PRO A 979 -4.78 -24.23 10.46
CA PRO A 979 -5.33 -23.00 11.01
C PRO A 979 -4.21 -22.02 11.39
N SER A 980 -4.36 -20.76 10.98
CA SER A 980 -3.57 -19.65 11.52
C SER A 980 -3.96 -19.39 12.98
N ALA A 981 -3.05 -18.81 13.78
CA ALA A 981 -3.41 -18.25 15.07
C ALA A 981 -4.38 -17.06 14.94
N SER A 982 -4.37 -16.36 13.79
CA SER A 982 -5.29 -15.27 13.52
C SER A 982 -6.67 -15.79 13.10
N GLY A 983 -7.67 -15.63 13.98
CA GLY A 983 -9.07 -15.96 13.68
C GLY A 983 -9.61 -15.23 12.43
N ARG A 984 -9.13 -14.00 12.16
CA ARG A 984 -9.46 -13.24 10.94
C ARG A 984 -9.00 -13.98 9.68
N VAL A 985 -7.79 -14.54 9.68
CA VAL A 985 -7.23 -15.29 8.53
C VAL A 985 -8.06 -16.54 8.25
N ASN A 986 -8.36 -17.32 9.30
CA ASN A 986 -9.18 -18.53 9.16
C ASN A 986 -10.59 -18.22 8.65
N HIS A 987 -11.21 -17.12 9.11
CA HIS A 987 -12.53 -16.70 8.66
C HIS A 987 -12.53 -16.23 7.19
N VAL A 988 -11.63 -15.32 6.82
CA VAL A 988 -11.55 -14.76 5.45
C VAL A 988 -11.26 -15.85 4.41
N LEU A 989 -10.36 -16.78 4.72
CA LEU A 989 -9.95 -17.86 3.81
C LEU A 989 -10.80 -19.13 3.94
N GLY A 990 -11.73 -19.20 4.90
CA GLY A 990 -12.59 -20.36 5.13
C GLY A 990 -11.87 -21.60 5.70
N ILE A 991 -10.72 -21.43 6.36
CA ILE A 991 -9.93 -22.53 6.92
C ILE A 991 -10.61 -23.03 8.20
N HIS A 992 -10.93 -24.33 8.25
CA HIS A 992 -11.64 -24.98 9.34
C HIS A 992 -10.93 -26.28 9.71
N GLY A 993 -10.06 -26.23 10.72
CA GLY A 993 -9.12 -27.32 11.00
C GLY A 993 -8.05 -27.43 9.92
N GLU A 994 -7.51 -28.63 9.71
CA GLU A 994 -6.62 -28.89 8.56
C GLU A 994 -7.47 -29.04 7.30
N THR A 995 -7.40 -28.07 6.38
CA THR A 995 -8.27 -27.97 5.19
C THR A 995 -7.45 -28.13 3.89
N PRO A 996 -7.76 -29.09 3.00
CA PRO A 996 -7.08 -29.21 1.71
C PRO A 996 -7.31 -27.98 0.82
N PHE A 997 -6.27 -27.54 0.08
CA PHE A 997 -6.41 -26.39 -0.82
C PHE A 997 -7.53 -26.56 -1.86
N ALA A 998 -7.72 -27.78 -2.39
CA ALA A 998 -8.79 -28.09 -3.34
C ALA A 998 -10.20 -27.82 -2.77
N GLU A 999 -10.42 -28.01 -1.46
CA GLU A 999 -11.70 -27.69 -0.82
C GLU A 999 -11.94 -26.17 -0.76
N ILE A 1000 -10.87 -25.39 -0.52
CA ILE A 1000 -10.93 -23.93 -0.56
C ILE A 1000 -11.27 -23.44 -1.97
N LEU A 1001 -10.70 -24.06 -3.01
CA LEU A 1001 -11.06 -23.78 -4.41
C LEU A 1001 -12.54 -24.03 -4.68
N LEU A 1002 -13.05 -25.22 -4.31
CA LEU A 1002 -14.47 -25.57 -4.55
C LEU A 1002 -15.43 -24.57 -3.88
N ARG A 1003 -15.13 -24.13 -2.66
CA ARG A 1003 -15.91 -23.09 -1.96
C ARG A 1003 -15.80 -21.71 -2.61
N GLN A 1004 -14.67 -21.37 -3.25
CA GLN A 1004 -14.53 -20.13 -4.02
C GLN A 1004 -15.31 -20.20 -5.34
N ILE A 1005 -15.33 -21.35 -6.01
CA ILE A 1005 -16.14 -21.58 -7.22
C ILE A 1005 -17.63 -21.39 -6.88
N ASP A 1006 -18.13 -22.04 -5.82
CA ASP A 1006 -19.52 -21.88 -5.34
C ASP A 1006 -19.89 -20.40 -5.10
N ARG A 1007 -18.96 -19.63 -4.51
CA ARG A 1007 -19.17 -18.23 -4.15
C ARG A 1007 -19.16 -17.28 -5.36
N TYR A 1008 -18.24 -17.45 -6.31
CA TYR A 1008 -17.97 -16.43 -7.34
C TYR A 1008 -18.52 -16.75 -8.72
N ALA A 1009 -18.76 -18.03 -9.04
CA ALA A 1009 -19.20 -18.42 -10.37
C ALA A 1009 -20.69 -18.12 -10.63
N GLY A 1010 -21.52 -17.92 -9.60
CA GLY A 1010 -22.98 -17.83 -9.71
C GLY A 1010 -23.58 -16.42 -9.60
N ASN A 1011 -23.61 -15.64 -10.69
CA ASN A 1011 -24.39 -14.40 -10.76
C ASN A 1011 -25.29 -14.32 -12.03
N ILE A 1012 -26.31 -13.48 -12.00
CA ILE A 1012 -27.49 -13.51 -12.90
C ILE A 1012 -27.23 -12.76 -14.23
N ARG A 1013 -26.13 -12.02 -14.34
CA ARG A 1013 -25.76 -11.23 -15.54
C ARG A 1013 -24.60 -11.83 -16.35
N ASP A 1014 -24.19 -13.05 -16.02
CA ASP A 1014 -22.89 -13.59 -16.39
C ASP A 1014 -22.70 -13.85 -17.91
N PRO A 1015 -21.48 -13.60 -18.44
CA PRO A 1015 -21.10 -13.99 -19.81
C PRO A 1015 -21.15 -15.51 -20.04
N GLU A 1016 -21.18 -15.92 -21.32
CA GLU A 1016 -21.39 -17.32 -21.73
C GLU A 1016 -20.34 -18.30 -21.14
N GLY A 1017 -19.07 -17.87 -20.98
CA GLY A 1017 -18.00 -18.69 -20.41
C GLY A 1017 -18.09 -18.91 -18.88
N SER A 1018 -18.68 -17.96 -18.16
CA SER A 1018 -18.90 -18.07 -16.72
C SER A 1018 -20.00 -19.10 -16.39
N LEU A 1019 -21.04 -19.15 -17.22
CA LEU A 1019 -22.09 -20.18 -17.15
C LEU A 1019 -21.59 -21.58 -17.56
N GLU A 1020 -20.63 -21.64 -18.48
CA GLU A 1020 -19.93 -22.88 -18.84
C GLU A 1020 -19.10 -23.41 -17.67
N LEU A 1021 -18.34 -22.54 -16.99
CA LEU A 1021 -17.59 -22.88 -15.78
C LEU A 1021 -18.49 -23.44 -14.67
N LEU A 1022 -19.62 -22.78 -14.37
CA LEU A 1022 -20.60 -23.29 -13.41
C LEU A 1022 -21.02 -24.73 -13.70
N ARG A 1023 -21.35 -25.04 -14.95
CA ARG A 1023 -21.83 -26.38 -15.33
C ARG A 1023 -20.76 -27.44 -15.17
N GLU A 1024 -19.49 -27.11 -15.43
CA GLU A 1024 -18.34 -28.00 -15.27
C GLU A 1024 -18.05 -28.31 -13.79
N PHE A 1025 -18.27 -27.37 -12.86
CA PHE A 1025 -17.89 -27.55 -11.45
C PHE A 1025 -19.08 -27.77 -10.48
N GLN A 1026 -20.33 -27.61 -10.91
CA GLN A 1026 -21.53 -27.85 -10.07
C GLN A 1026 -22.17 -29.23 -10.29
N VAL A 1027 -22.64 -29.82 -9.19
CA VAL A 1027 -23.56 -30.96 -9.19
C VAL A 1027 -24.94 -30.53 -8.69
N THR A 1028 -25.98 -31.29 -9.02
CA THR A 1028 -27.34 -31.05 -8.56
C THR A 1028 -27.79 -32.24 -7.71
N ARG A 1029 -28.08 -32.07 -6.41
CA ARG A 1029 -28.50 -33.19 -5.53
C ARG A 1029 -29.99 -33.57 -5.65
N ASN A 1030 -30.83 -32.69 -6.19
CA ASN A 1030 -32.27 -32.93 -6.43
C ASN A 1030 -32.68 -32.29 -7.76
N LEU A 1031 -33.35 -33.00 -8.68
CA LEU A 1031 -33.94 -32.39 -9.90
C LEU A 1031 -35.39 -31.95 -9.69
N ASN A 1032 -35.85 -30.96 -10.47
CA ASN A 1032 -37.28 -30.62 -10.52
C ASN A 1032 -37.98 -31.42 -11.64
N THR A 1033 -39.32 -31.39 -11.65
CA THR A 1033 -40.14 -32.15 -12.60
C THR A 1033 -39.94 -31.73 -14.06
N GLU A 1034 -39.44 -30.51 -14.33
CA GLU A 1034 -39.17 -30.00 -15.68
C GLU A 1034 -37.79 -30.47 -16.18
N ASP A 1035 -36.74 -30.39 -15.36
CA ASP A 1035 -35.40 -30.90 -15.71
C ASP A 1035 -35.43 -32.40 -16.02
N ILE A 1036 -36.20 -33.17 -15.23
CA ILE A 1036 -36.40 -34.61 -15.42
C ILE A 1036 -37.07 -34.90 -16.77
N LYS A 1037 -38.03 -34.07 -17.19
CA LYS A 1037 -38.69 -34.19 -18.50
C LYS A 1037 -37.77 -33.77 -19.65
N ALA A 1038 -36.99 -32.70 -19.45
CA ALA A 1038 -36.08 -32.15 -20.45
C ALA A 1038 -34.80 -32.99 -20.64
N ARG A 1039 -34.49 -33.92 -19.70
CA ARG A 1039 -33.29 -34.77 -19.70
C ARG A 1039 -31.99 -33.97 -19.78
N THR A 1040 -31.97 -32.79 -19.19
CA THR A 1040 -30.84 -31.85 -19.19
C THR A 1040 -29.66 -32.27 -18.33
N HIS A 1041 -29.76 -33.40 -17.62
CA HIS A 1041 -28.75 -33.89 -16.68
C HIS A 1041 -28.59 -35.41 -16.75
N LYS A 1042 -27.36 -35.89 -16.59
CA LYS A 1042 -26.98 -37.30 -16.38
C LYS A 1042 -27.00 -37.61 -14.88
N LYS A 1043 -27.49 -38.80 -14.51
CA LYS A 1043 -27.51 -39.29 -13.11
C LYS A 1043 -26.24 -40.08 -12.80
N ILE A 1044 -25.61 -39.80 -11.66
CA ILE A 1044 -24.52 -40.58 -11.04
C ILE A 1044 -24.86 -40.84 -9.55
N ALA A 1045 -24.34 -41.90 -8.95
CA ALA A 1045 -24.75 -42.33 -7.61
C ALA A 1045 -23.56 -42.81 -6.75
N ALA A 1046 -23.40 -42.26 -5.55
CA ALA A 1046 -22.36 -42.65 -4.60
C ALA A 1046 -22.81 -43.81 -3.68
N ALA A 1047 -21.86 -44.45 -2.98
CA ALA A 1047 -22.15 -45.63 -2.13
C ALA A 1047 -22.88 -45.31 -0.82
N ASP A 1048 -22.81 -44.06 -0.35
CA ASP A 1048 -23.63 -43.56 0.77
C ASP A 1048 -25.13 -43.46 0.43
N GLY A 1049 -25.50 -43.68 -0.84
CA GLY A 1049 -26.87 -43.58 -1.34
C GLY A 1049 -27.23 -42.20 -1.90
N ASN A 1050 -26.31 -41.22 -1.86
CA ASN A 1050 -26.52 -39.92 -2.46
C ASN A 1050 -26.54 -40.02 -3.98
N ILE A 1051 -27.54 -39.35 -4.58
CA ILE A 1051 -27.71 -39.24 -6.03
C ILE A 1051 -27.33 -37.84 -6.45
N PHE A 1052 -26.44 -37.73 -7.41
CA PHE A 1052 -26.07 -36.48 -8.04
C PHE A 1052 -26.53 -36.47 -9.50
N TYR A 1053 -26.93 -35.30 -9.97
CA TYR A 1053 -27.32 -35.05 -11.34
C TYR A 1053 -26.40 -33.98 -11.91
N ILE A 1054 -25.76 -34.26 -13.03
CA ILE A 1054 -24.72 -33.42 -13.62
C ILE A 1054 -25.10 -33.02 -15.03
N PHE A 1055 -24.65 -31.85 -15.49
CA PHE A 1055 -24.81 -31.47 -16.89
C PHE A 1055 -24.03 -32.44 -17.81
N PRO A 1056 -24.50 -32.73 -19.04
CA PRO A 1056 -23.76 -33.56 -20.00
C PRO A 1056 -22.36 -33.05 -20.32
N GLU A 1057 -22.14 -31.74 -20.15
CA GLU A 1057 -20.85 -31.08 -20.35
C GLU A 1057 -19.95 -31.11 -19.10
N ASN A 1058 -20.41 -31.64 -17.96
CA ASN A 1058 -19.64 -31.71 -16.72
C ASN A 1058 -18.65 -32.90 -16.73
N THR A 1059 -17.52 -32.70 -17.38
CA THR A 1059 -16.46 -33.72 -17.47
C THR A 1059 -15.73 -33.93 -16.15
N LEU A 1060 -15.69 -32.95 -15.25
CA LEU A 1060 -15.06 -33.09 -13.94
C LEU A 1060 -15.77 -34.12 -13.05
N ALA A 1061 -17.08 -34.01 -12.88
CA ALA A 1061 -17.86 -34.92 -12.05
C ALA A 1061 -17.94 -36.32 -12.67
N GLU A 1062 -17.96 -36.43 -14.00
CA GLU A 1062 -17.77 -37.71 -14.69
C GLU A 1062 -16.41 -38.33 -14.35
N ARG A 1063 -15.30 -37.58 -14.48
CA ARG A 1063 -13.96 -38.08 -14.13
C ARG A 1063 -13.84 -38.47 -12.65
N ILE A 1064 -14.44 -37.72 -11.72
CA ILE A 1064 -14.45 -38.08 -10.29
C ILE A 1064 -15.23 -39.38 -10.07
N TYR A 1065 -16.39 -39.53 -10.72
CA TYR A 1065 -17.22 -40.73 -10.62
C TYR A 1065 -16.54 -41.97 -11.21
N GLU A 1066 -15.98 -41.87 -12.42
CA GLU A 1066 -15.22 -42.97 -13.06
C GLU A 1066 -14.03 -43.41 -12.18
N ARG A 1067 -13.30 -42.46 -11.59
CA ARG A 1067 -12.19 -42.75 -10.68
C ARG A 1067 -12.65 -43.38 -9.37
N TRP A 1068 -13.81 -42.99 -8.86
CA TRP A 1068 -14.43 -43.60 -7.68
C TRP A 1068 -14.87 -45.04 -7.94
N GLU A 1069 -15.47 -45.33 -9.11
CA GLU A 1069 -15.80 -46.71 -9.52
C GLU A 1069 -14.53 -47.56 -9.67
N ILE A 1070 -13.49 -47.01 -10.31
CA ILE A 1070 -12.18 -47.66 -10.45
C ILE A 1070 -11.56 -47.92 -9.06
N ALA A 1071 -11.50 -46.92 -8.17
CA ALA A 1071 -10.94 -47.07 -6.83
C ALA A 1071 -11.68 -48.13 -6.00
N THR A 1072 -13.01 -48.19 -6.11
CA THR A 1072 -13.86 -49.20 -5.46
C THR A 1072 -13.53 -50.62 -5.93
N VAL A 1073 -13.14 -50.80 -7.20
CA VAL A 1073 -12.69 -52.08 -7.77
C VAL A 1073 -11.26 -52.43 -7.37
N LEU A 1074 -10.37 -51.45 -7.22
CA LEU A 1074 -8.95 -51.67 -6.90
C LEU A 1074 -8.70 -51.92 -5.39
N GLU A 1075 -9.52 -51.34 -4.52
CA GLU A 1075 -9.39 -51.39 -3.04
C GLU A 1075 -9.22 -52.80 -2.44
N PRO A 1076 -9.87 -53.89 -2.93
CA PRO A 1076 -9.74 -55.22 -2.33
C PRO A 1076 -8.39 -55.93 -2.56
N ASN A 1077 -7.70 -55.66 -3.68
CA ASN A 1077 -6.58 -56.50 -4.16
C ASN A 1077 -5.23 -55.76 -4.42
N PRO A 1078 -4.83 -54.73 -3.64
CA PRO A 1078 -3.77 -53.78 -4.03
C PRO A 1078 -2.39 -54.40 -4.31
N PHE A 1079 -2.00 -55.43 -3.56
CA PHE A 1079 -0.70 -56.09 -3.73
C PHE A 1079 -0.64 -57.02 -4.96
N GLU A 1080 -1.74 -57.69 -5.28
CA GLU A 1080 -1.84 -58.62 -6.43
C GLU A 1080 -1.85 -57.86 -7.76
N ILE A 1081 -2.50 -56.69 -7.76
CA ILE A 1081 -2.49 -55.72 -8.86
C ILE A 1081 -1.07 -55.17 -9.08
N GLN A 1082 -0.37 -54.73 -8.02
CA GLN A 1082 1.01 -54.24 -8.12
C GLN A 1082 1.96 -55.32 -8.67
N ALA A 1083 1.86 -56.57 -8.20
CA ALA A 1083 2.69 -57.67 -8.67
C ALA A 1083 2.46 -57.97 -10.17
N THR A 1084 1.19 -58.07 -10.59
CA THR A 1084 0.81 -58.37 -11.98
C THR A 1084 1.24 -57.27 -12.95
N LEU A 1085 1.10 -55.99 -12.55
CA LEU A 1085 1.56 -54.85 -13.36
C LEU A 1085 3.09 -54.79 -13.42
N ALA A 1086 3.79 -54.98 -12.30
CA ALA A 1086 5.25 -55.01 -12.29
C ALA A 1086 5.80 -56.09 -13.25
N GLU A 1087 5.19 -57.27 -13.29
CA GLU A 1087 5.55 -58.32 -14.24
C GLU A 1087 5.32 -57.88 -15.70
N ALA A 1088 4.14 -57.33 -16.01
CA ALA A 1088 3.75 -56.94 -17.37
C ALA A 1088 4.62 -55.82 -17.99
N PHE A 1089 5.09 -54.86 -17.16
CA PHE A 1089 5.91 -53.72 -17.59
C PHE A 1089 7.43 -53.91 -17.38
N SER A 1090 7.87 -54.97 -16.69
CA SER A 1090 9.31 -55.28 -16.51
C SER A 1090 10.03 -55.73 -17.78
N LYS A 1091 9.27 -56.21 -18.77
CA LYS A 1091 9.76 -56.66 -20.08
C LYS A 1091 9.49 -55.56 -21.11
N LYS A 1092 10.24 -55.58 -22.23
CA LYS A 1092 9.92 -54.77 -23.44
C LYS A 1092 8.71 -55.39 -24.18
N THR A 1093 7.60 -55.49 -23.47
CA THR A 1093 6.39 -56.21 -23.89
C THR A 1093 5.74 -55.49 -25.08
N PRO A 1094 5.52 -56.16 -26.23
CA PRO A 1094 4.76 -55.59 -27.34
C PRO A 1094 3.35 -55.19 -26.90
N ARG A 1095 2.78 -54.17 -27.56
CA ARG A 1095 1.45 -53.60 -27.23
C ARG A 1095 0.35 -54.65 -27.12
N GLU A 1096 0.39 -55.65 -27.99
CA GLU A 1096 -0.59 -56.75 -28.08
C GLU A 1096 -0.51 -57.68 -26.85
N GLU A 1097 0.70 -58.04 -26.42
CA GLU A 1097 0.93 -58.87 -25.24
C GLU A 1097 0.59 -58.11 -23.94
N LEU A 1098 0.86 -56.79 -23.90
CA LEU A 1098 0.39 -55.96 -22.78
C LEU A 1098 -1.14 -55.85 -22.75
N SER A 1099 -1.80 -55.68 -23.89
CA SER A 1099 -3.27 -55.67 -23.97
C SER A 1099 -3.86 -56.96 -23.42
N ALA A 1100 -3.28 -58.12 -23.75
CA ALA A 1100 -3.70 -59.41 -23.19
C ALA A 1100 -3.48 -59.49 -21.66
N ASN A 1101 -2.35 -58.99 -21.16
CA ASN A 1101 -2.05 -58.97 -19.72
C ASN A 1101 -2.97 -58.01 -18.94
N LEU A 1102 -3.32 -56.85 -19.51
CA LEU A 1102 -4.31 -55.93 -18.93
C LEU A 1102 -5.73 -56.53 -18.95
N GLN A 1103 -6.12 -57.23 -20.02
CA GLN A 1103 -7.40 -57.98 -20.07
C GLN A 1103 -7.46 -59.07 -19.01
N LYS A 1104 -6.36 -59.80 -18.80
CA LYS A 1104 -6.23 -60.79 -17.72
C LYS A 1104 -6.34 -60.16 -16.34
N LEU A 1105 -5.67 -59.03 -16.10
CA LEU A 1105 -5.76 -58.28 -14.83
C LEU A 1105 -7.21 -57.84 -14.54
N VAL A 1106 -7.87 -57.21 -15.50
CA VAL A 1106 -9.25 -56.68 -15.35
C VAL A 1106 -10.26 -57.80 -15.12
N LYS A 1107 -10.13 -58.92 -15.83
CA LYS A 1107 -11.09 -60.03 -15.79
C LYS A 1107 -10.85 -61.00 -14.63
N ASP A 1108 -9.61 -61.42 -14.42
CA ASP A 1108 -9.29 -62.56 -13.55
C ASP A 1108 -8.88 -62.11 -12.13
N VAL A 1109 -8.16 -60.98 -12.01
CA VAL A 1109 -7.66 -60.44 -10.73
C VAL A 1109 -8.64 -59.43 -10.13
N LEU A 1110 -9.11 -58.46 -10.93
CA LEU A 1110 -10.07 -57.44 -10.51
C LEU A 1110 -11.53 -57.92 -10.56
N LYS A 1111 -11.81 -59.02 -11.28
CA LYS A 1111 -13.15 -59.64 -11.41
C LYS A 1111 -14.23 -58.66 -11.89
N VAL A 1112 -13.86 -57.71 -12.75
CA VAL A 1112 -14.78 -56.69 -13.26
C VAL A 1112 -15.74 -57.33 -14.26
N THR A 1113 -17.02 -57.34 -13.93
CA THR A 1113 -18.10 -57.88 -14.76
C THR A 1113 -18.86 -56.81 -15.55
N ASP A 1114 -18.71 -55.52 -15.19
CA ASP A 1114 -19.26 -54.40 -15.94
C ASP A 1114 -18.39 -54.13 -17.18
N GLU A 1115 -18.96 -54.25 -18.38
CA GLU A 1115 -18.24 -54.11 -19.64
C GLU A 1115 -17.72 -52.68 -19.88
N LYS A 1116 -18.41 -51.64 -19.37
CA LYS A 1116 -17.95 -50.25 -19.51
C LYS A 1116 -16.77 -49.99 -18.58
N LEU A 1117 -16.85 -50.41 -17.32
CA LEU A 1117 -15.77 -50.25 -16.36
C LEU A 1117 -14.55 -51.08 -16.78
N ALA A 1118 -14.75 -52.30 -17.30
CA ALA A 1118 -13.70 -53.11 -17.89
C ALA A 1118 -13.05 -52.43 -19.10
N ALA A 1119 -13.86 -51.87 -20.02
CA ALA A 1119 -13.35 -51.12 -21.17
C ALA A 1119 -12.61 -49.84 -20.75
N ALA A 1120 -13.07 -49.12 -19.72
CA ALA A 1120 -12.41 -47.93 -19.18
C ALA A 1120 -11.05 -48.27 -18.53
N LEU A 1121 -11.00 -49.31 -17.71
CA LEU A 1121 -9.74 -49.83 -17.12
C LEU A 1121 -8.74 -50.25 -18.21
N LEU A 1122 -9.22 -50.94 -19.25
CA LEU A 1122 -8.40 -51.35 -20.40
C LEU A 1122 -7.89 -50.18 -21.22
N LYS A 1123 -8.78 -49.23 -21.56
CA LYS A 1123 -8.45 -48.02 -22.31
C LYS A 1123 -7.42 -47.20 -21.55
N ASN A 1124 -7.67 -46.89 -20.28
CA ASN A 1124 -6.74 -46.14 -19.44
C ASN A 1124 -5.37 -46.84 -19.32
N GLY A 1125 -5.34 -48.17 -19.15
CA GLY A 1125 -4.08 -48.94 -19.12
C GLY A 1125 -3.30 -48.90 -20.45
N LEU A 1126 -4.00 -48.94 -21.59
CA LEU A 1126 -3.39 -48.93 -22.92
C LEU A 1126 -2.97 -47.52 -23.40
N GLU A 1127 -3.76 -46.49 -23.11
CA GLU A 1127 -3.40 -45.09 -23.39
C GLU A 1127 -2.23 -44.65 -22.50
N THR A 1128 -2.22 -45.10 -21.23
CA THR A 1128 -1.05 -45.00 -20.35
C THR A 1128 0.16 -45.68 -21.00
N PHE A 1129 0.05 -46.93 -21.49
CA PHE A 1129 1.16 -47.57 -22.18
C PHE A 1129 1.64 -46.82 -23.43
N ASP A 1130 0.77 -46.30 -24.28
CA ASP A 1130 1.17 -45.53 -25.48
C ASP A 1130 1.93 -44.25 -25.13
N TYR A 1131 1.58 -43.62 -24.00
CA TYR A 1131 2.32 -42.48 -23.43
C TYR A 1131 3.68 -42.91 -22.87
N LEU A 1132 3.73 -44.03 -22.15
CA LEU A 1132 4.95 -44.59 -21.53
C LEU A 1132 5.94 -45.14 -22.57
N ALA A 1133 5.47 -45.80 -23.62
CA ALA A 1133 6.29 -46.42 -24.66
C ALA A 1133 7.09 -45.39 -25.48
N LYS A 1134 6.68 -44.11 -25.44
CA LYS A 1134 7.38 -42.98 -26.05
C LYS A 1134 8.40 -42.30 -25.12
N ARG A 1135 8.51 -42.71 -23.85
CA ARG A 1135 9.34 -42.01 -22.84
C ARG A 1135 10.33 -42.95 -22.14
N GLY A 1136 11.53 -42.42 -21.85
CA GLY A 1136 12.60 -43.16 -21.17
C GLY A 1136 12.42 -43.37 -19.67
N ASP A 1137 11.38 -42.79 -19.06
CA ASP A 1137 11.13 -42.74 -17.61
C ASP A 1137 9.92 -43.58 -17.16
N GLY A 1138 9.42 -44.49 -18.01
CA GLY A 1138 8.09 -45.08 -17.88
C GLY A 1138 7.75 -45.76 -16.55
N ALA A 1139 8.73 -46.39 -15.87
CA ALA A 1139 8.51 -46.98 -14.54
C ALA A 1139 8.13 -45.94 -13.46
N LYS A 1140 8.63 -44.70 -13.60
CA LYS A 1140 8.40 -43.59 -12.65
C LYS A 1140 7.03 -42.95 -12.87
N VAL A 1141 6.62 -42.80 -14.14
CA VAL A 1141 5.27 -42.33 -14.49
C VAL A 1141 4.22 -43.38 -14.12
N MET A 1142 4.50 -44.68 -14.27
CA MET A 1142 3.58 -45.73 -13.81
C MET A 1142 3.42 -45.71 -12.28
N ALA A 1143 4.45 -45.37 -11.50
CA ALA A 1143 4.30 -45.13 -10.07
C ALA A 1143 3.35 -43.96 -9.78
N ASN A 1144 3.44 -42.86 -10.54
CA ASN A 1144 2.55 -41.70 -10.38
C ASN A 1144 1.10 -42.02 -10.80
N VAL A 1145 0.88 -42.75 -11.91
CA VAL A 1145 -0.44 -43.24 -12.34
C VAL A 1145 -1.03 -44.18 -11.29
N MET A 1146 -0.24 -45.12 -10.76
CA MET A 1146 -0.68 -45.99 -9.68
C MET A 1146 -0.94 -45.22 -8.38
N THR A 1147 -0.22 -44.14 -8.10
CA THR A 1147 -0.51 -43.26 -6.95
C THR A 1147 -1.84 -42.51 -7.14
N GLY A 1148 -2.18 -42.11 -8.37
CA GLY A 1148 -3.50 -41.57 -8.73
C GLY A 1148 -4.63 -42.60 -8.61
N LEU A 1149 -4.38 -43.85 -9.00
CA LEU A 1149 -5.32 -44.98 -8.88
C LEU A 1149 -5.41 -45.54 -7.44
N GLN A 1150 -4.40 -45.32 -6.60
CA GLN A 1150 -4.37 -45.71 -5.18
C GLN A 1150 -5.02 -44.71 -4.22
N LYS A 1151 -5.52 -43.57 -4.73
CA LYS A 1151 -6.37 -42.68 -3.92
C LYS A 1151 -7.60 -43.49 -3.50
N SER A 1152 -7.84 -43.58 -2.20
CA SER A 1152 -8.89 -44.45 -1.64
C SER A 1152 -10.27 -44.05 -2.17
N LYS A 1153 -11.21 -44.99 -2.17
CA LYS A 1153 -12.62 -44.70 -2.51
C LYS A 1153 -13.14 -43.45 -1.77
N ASN A 1154 -12.85 -43.37 -0.46
CA ASN A 1154 -13.20 -42.25 0.41
C ASN A 1154 -12.70 -40.88 -0.07
N PHE A 1155 -11.58 -40.82 -0.79
CA PHE A 1155 -11.05 -39.59 -1.37
C PHE A 1155 -11.97 -39.03 -2.46
N TYR A 1156 -12.31 -39.86 -3.46
CA TYR A 1156 -13.19 -39.45 -4.55
C TYR A 1156 -14.64 -39.24 -4.09
N GLU A 1157 -15.06 -39.98 -3.06
CA GLU A 1157 -16.37 -39.79 -2.39
C GLU A 1157 -16.43 -38.48 -1.60
N GLY A 1158 -15.34 -38.07 -0.94
CA GLY A 1158 -15.22 -36.73 -0.35
C GLY A 1158 -15.24 -35.61 -1.39
N LEU A 1159 -14.53 -35.81 -2.50
CA LEU A 1159 -14.49 -34.88 -3.65
C LEU A 1159 -15.87 -34.58 -4.22
N ILE A 1160 -16.64 -35.61 -4.59
CA ILE A 1160 -17.96 -35.43 -5.20
C ILE A 1160 -18.96 -34.82 -4.22
N ASN A 1161 -18.84 -35.14 -2.92
CA ASN A 1161 -19.64 -34.51 -1.86
C ASN A 1161 -19.28 -33.04 -1.64
N ALA A 1162 -18.02 -32.65 -1.85
CA ALA A 1162 -17.55 -31.26 -1.77
C ALA A 1162 -17.85 -30.42 -3.02
N LEU A 1163 -18.33 -31.02 -4.12
CA LEU A 1163 -18.71 -30.25 -5.31
C LEU A 1163 -19.90 -29.30 -4.98
N PRO A 1164 -19.79 -28.02 -5.40
CA PRO A 1164 -20.85 -27.01 -5.31
C PRO A 1164 -22.22 -27.51 -5.77
N ASP A 1165 -23.28 -27.12 -5.07
CA ASP A 1165 -24.66 -27.50 -5.44
C ASP A 1165 -25.34 -26.41 -6.24
N SER A 1166 -25.83 -26.74 -7.45
CA SER A 1166 -26.60 -25.82 -8.30
C SER A 1166 -27.86 -25.24 -7.63
N ARG A 1167 -28.34 -25.86 -6.55
CA ARG A 1167 -29.52 -25.45 -5.75
C ARG A 1167 -29.20 -25.15 -4.29
N GLY A 1168 -28.05 -25.62 -3.81
CA GLY A 1168 -27.53 -25.33 -2.48
C GLY A 1168 -26.70 -24.05 -2.41
N GLY A 1169 -26.35 -23.47 -3.56
CA GLY A 1169 -25.94 -22.07 -3.68
C GLY A 1169 -26.94 -21.19 -2.92
N GLY A 1170 -26.50 -20.67 -1.78
CA GLY A 1170 -27.38 -20.00 -0.84
C GLY A 1170 -28.02 -18.75 -1.44
N ARG A 1171 -29.07 -18.25 -0.77
CA ARG A 1171 -29.59 -16.89 -0.99
C ARG A 1171 -28.61 -15.82 -0.46
N HIS A 1172 -27.35 -15.91 -0.87
CA HIS A 1172 -26.23 -15.03 -0.60
C HIS A 1172 -25.58 -14.52 -1.90
N ALA A 1173 -26.21 -14.76 -3.05
CA ALA A 1173 -26.43 -13.65 -3.97
C ALA A 1173 -27.22 -12.58 -3.21
N ILE A 1174 -26.54 -11.55 -2.73
CA ILE A 1174 -27.20 -10.29 -2.39
C ILE A 1174 -27.76 -9.79 -3.72
N ASN A 1175 -29.07 -9.97 -3.89
CA ASN A 1175 -29.80 -9.26 -4.92
C ASN A 1175 -29.73 -7.77 -4.57
N ALA A 1176 -28.73 -7.07 -5.11
CA ALA A 1176 -28.74 -5.62 -5.27
C ALA A 1176 -29.77 -5.21 -6.34
N ASN A 1177 -31.00 -5.69 -6.16
CA ASN A 1177 -32.19 -5.26 -6.88
C ASN A 1177 -32.98 -4.40 -5.90
N ILE A 1178 -32.59 -3.13 -5.81
CA ILE A 1178 -33.29 -2.10 -5.05
C ILE A 1178 -34.67 -1.92 -5.68
N SER A 1179 -35.67 -2.60 -5.12
CA SER A 1179 -37.07 -2.35 -5.48
C SER A 1179 -37.51 -1.04 -4.84
N ILE A 1180 -37.34 0.07 -5.56
CA ILE A 1180 -37.84 1.38 -5.14
C ILE A 1180 -39.38 1.33 -5.11
N GLN A 1181 -39.96 1.02 -3.94
CA GLN A 1181 -41.38 1.29 -3.71
C GLN A 1181 -41.57 2.79 -3.52
N VAL A 1182 -41.83 3.49 -4.62
CA VAL A 1182 -42.43 4.82 -4.55
C VAL A 1182 -43.83 4.69 -3.95
N ARG A 1183 -43.97 5.03 -2.67
CA ARG A 1183 -45.25 5.37 -2.05
C ARG A 1183 -45.14 6.74 -1.42
N GLY A 1184 -45.50 7.76 -2.20
CA GLY A 1184 -45.67 9.11 -1.69
C GLY A 1184 -46.94 9.22 -0.85
N LYS A 1185 -46.81 9.84 0.33
CA LYS A 1185 -47.55 11.06 0.67
C LYS A 1185 -46.87 11.78 1.83
#